data_AF-A0A497CCN0-F1
#
_entry.id   AF-A0A497CCN0-F1
#
_cell.length_a   1.000
_cell.length_b   1.000
_cell.length_c   1.000
_cell.angle_alpha   90.00
_cell.angle_beta   90.00
_cell.angle_gamma   90.00
#
_symmetry.space_group_name_H-M   'P 1'
#
loop_
_entity.id
_entity.type
_entity.pdbx_description
1 polymer ?
#
loop_
_entity_poly.entity_id
_entity_poly.type
_entity_poly.pdbx_seq_one_letter_code
_entity_poly.pdbx_strand_id
1 'polypeptide(L)'
;MSLCTIFIYKPKIYQSGNTTHKYMNITKQHKIASIKTANNLKTVATKPRIQQASRLSLPEIEAVTELIAQIVPAGNVPGVVLNGLARLSGKAIPPKSIKRDIDLLFKGVEQTLDKAVYSAVFAGPAAVIWGYQNLLKLVGKRPDDAFPEGVWQFYIEYALRNDTSHHTNETHGFDTALRQHQIQLTPVDRLTAWAMTSIHLLHHYNAILENEWRERIYTRLLRDITAKHSGHKHYTNVYRTWQQFIPYKRGADAASTEPYHQYRRQKFDKFIQTITTDLPASLRKEWHTQIHIAERNWLPAYQQQMSILSYLNAGRYGELRTHIPLAKAQLGLISGGNYYLMPICVPGSTRPVHVRTVRSQIAALFQTPQTDCPSEGLRELACIRRASWPNLRKQLTPALTQALNTLRLAPILLNADPRPYHLPLAELRQTERGIGDHPLTIFDTGQTFVFDQSHIFFDGTWGAGLAEILTNEALAWAVYLEQMPPVSTVGKRPYHVQINFQTKDLQAISTAPRIPAEASAESDQANIKAIIGLRKLLKRRSDLLGLTVNDLLVLYRGLHAVTYKPKLELLSALETLKKHAASQSAAKAALTAITQTSQINPPILIPIDASQHNPANRLYPLVFEVPLAELDLLNLHQYTV
;
A
#
# COMPACT_ATOMS: atom_id res chain seq x y z
N MET A 1 -9.03 -9.36 -11.96
CA MET A 1 -8.68 -10.35 -10.93
C MET A 1 -7.33 -9.93 -10.36
N SER A 2 -7.30 -9.23 -9.23
CA SER A 2 -6.04 -8.74 -8.65
C SER A 2 -5.23 -9.90 -8.08
N LEU A 3 -3.96 -9.97 -8.50
CA LEU A 3 -2.95 -10.86 -7.97
C LEU A 3 -2.74 -10.57 -6.48
N CYS A 4 -2.79 -11.63 -5.68
CA CYS A 4 -2.49 -11.59 -4.26
C CYS A 4 -0.96 -11.63 -4.10
N THR A 5 -0.37 -10.59 -3.53
CA THR A 5 1.02 -10.65 -3.04
C THR A 5 1.04 -11.54 -1.80
N ILE A 6 1.47 -12.81 -1.96
CA ILE A 6 1.64 -13.76 -0.86
C ILE A 6 3.02 -13.54 -0.24
N PHE A 7 3.07 -12.98 0.96
CA PHE A 7 4.32 -12.89 1.73
C PHE A 7 4.60 -14.22 2.44
N ILE A 8 5.81 -14.75 2.23
CA ILE A 8 6.29 -16.00 2.83
C ILE A 8 6.87 -15.71 4.22
N TYR A 9 6.45 -16.43 5.27
CA TYR A 9 7.05 -16.32 6.61
C TYR A 9 7.51 -17.67 7.15
N LYS A 10 8.74 -17.75 7.66
CA LYS A 10 9.25 -18.94 8.35
C LYS A 10 10.16 -18.52 9.52
N PRO A 11 10.02 -19.12 10.72
CA PRO A 11 10.95 -18.88 11.82
C PRO A 11 12.29 -19.57 11.55
N LYS A 12 13.41 -18.87 11.76
CA LYS A 12 14.74 -19.49 11.85
C LYS A 12 15.00 -19.94 13.28
N ILE A 13 15.18 -21.24 13.49
CA ILE A 13 15.87 -21.78 14.67
C ILE A 13 17.35 -21.94 14.30
N TYR A 14 18.23 -21.33 15.09
CA TYR A 14 19.69 -21.47 14.98
C TYR A 14 20.18 -22.45 16.05
N GLN A 15 20.93 -23.49 15.67
CA GLN A 15 21.82 -24.26 16.55
C GLN A 15 23.03 -24.75 15.74
N SER A 16 24.26 -24.90 16.27
CA SER A 16 24.79 -24.63 17.62
C SER A 16 26.32 -24.47 17.56
N GLY A 17 26.86 -23.67 18.47
CA GLY A 17 28.29 -23.61 18.81
C GLY A 17 28.59 -22.45 19.76
N ASN A 18 27.87 -21.33 19.60
CA ASN A 18 28.02 -20.13 20.44
C ASN A 18 26.69 -19.42 20.76
N THR A 19 25.55 -20.06 20.45
CA THR A 19 24.19 -19.47 20.47
C THR A 19 23.42 -19.66 21.78
N THR A 20 23.74 -20.68 22.58
CA THR A 20 23.00 -21.04 23.81
C THR A 20 23.10 -19.95 24.88
N HIS A 21 24.27 -19.33 25.02
CA HIS A 21 24.48 -18.22 25.96
C HIS A 21 23.73 -16.95 25.55
N LYS A 22 23.66 -16.65 24.24
CA LYS A 22 22.97 -15.47 23.71
C LYS A 22 21.44 -15.61 23.82
N TYR A 23 20.89 -16.79 23.54
CA TYR A 23 19.46 -17.07 23.69
C TYR A 23 18.98 -17.04 25.16
N MET A 24 19.72 -17.66 26.09
CA MET A 24 19.40 -17.58 27.53
C MET A 24 19.42 -16.13 28.05
N ASN A 25 20.31 -15.28 27.53
CA ASN A 25 20.40 -13.88 27.94
C ASN A 25 19.20 -13.06 27.41
N ILE A 26 18.76 -13.31 26.17
CA ILE A 26 17.58 -12.66 25.56
C ILE A 26 16.28 -13.05 26.29
N THR A 27 16.07 -14.34 26.59
CA THR A 27 14.87 -14.79 27.32
C THR A 27 14.83 -14.23 28.74
N LYS A 28 15.99 -14.10 29.41
CA LYS A 28 16.11 -13.50 30.74
C LYS A 28 15.83 -11.98 30.69
N GLN A 29 16.36 -11.26 29.71
CA GLN A 29 16.09 -9.83 29.51
C GLN A 29 14.62 -9.55 29.20
N HIS A 30 14.00 -10.35 28.33
CA HIS A 30 12.57 -10.26 28.03
C HIS A 30 11.72 -10.46 29.29
N LYS A 31 12.02 -11.48 30.10
CA LYS A 31 11.28 -11.76 31.34
C LYS A 31 11.39 -10.63 32.36
N ILE A 32 12.61 -10.09 32.56
CA ILE A 32 12.84 -8.95 33.47
C ILE A 32 12.07 -7.72 33.00
N ALA A 33 12.08 -7.45 31.70
CA ALA A 33 11.38 -6.31 31.14
C ALA A 33 9.86 -6.43 31.20
N SER A 34 9.29 -7.61 30.92
CA SER A 34 7.87 -7.87 31.10
C SER A 34 7.45 -7.66 32.56
N ILE A 35 8.20 -8.17 33.54
CA ILE A 35 7.92 -7.94 34.97
C ILE A 35 7.93 -6.44 35.29
N LYS A 36 8.95 -5.72 34.80
CA LYS A 36 9.05 -4.26 35.01
C LYS A 36 7.87 -3.52 34.38
N THR A 37 7.45 -3.89 33.17
CA THR A 37 6.28 -3.29 32.51
C THR A 37 4.99 -3.57 33.28
N ALA A 38 4.76 -4.81 33.70
CA ALA A 38 3.58 -5.19 34.48
C ALA A 38 3.49 -4.39 35.78
N ASN A 39 4.59 -4.29 36.54
CA ASN A 39 4.61 -3.58 37.81
C ASN A 39 4.28 -2.09 37.63
N ASN A 40 4.89 -1.40 36.65
CA ASN A 40 4.61 0.01 36.40
C ASN A 40 3.17 0.25 35.94
N LEU A 41 2.66 -0.60 35.05
CA LEU A 41 1.28 -0.48 34.58
C LEU A 41 0.29 -0.72 35.73
N LYS A 42 0.52 -1.72 36.59
CA LYS A 42 -0.30 -1.95 37.80
C LYS A 42 -0.30 -0.72 38.73
N THR A 43 0.86 -0.08 38.94
CA THR A 43 0.94 1.15 39.77
C THR A 43 0.19 2.35 39.15
N VAL A 44 0.14 2.45 37.82
CA VAL A 44 -0.55 3.57 37.15
C VAL A 44 -2.04 3.29 36.99
N ALA A 45 -2.42 2.10 36.53
CA ALA A 45 -3.79 1.71 36.19
C ALA A 45 -4.72 1.59 37.42
N THR A 46 -4.17 1.30 38.61
CA THR A 46 -4.95 1.23 39.86
C THR A 46 -5.23 2.60 40.50
N LYS A 47 -4.80 3.71 39.88
CA LYS A 47 -5.11 5.05 40.40
C LYS A 47 -6.61 5.34 40.28
N PRO A 48 -7.25 5.96 41.29
CA PRO A 48 -8.71 6.18 41.31
C PRO A 48 -9.24 6.89 40.07
N ARG A 49 -8.50 7.88 39.57
CA ARG A 49 -8.86 8.63 38.35
C ARG A 49 -8.92 7.76 37.09
N ILE A 50 -8.10 6.71 36.99
CA ILE A 50 -8.09 5.80 35.84
C ILE A 50 -9.18 4.74 36.01
N GLN A 51 -9.38 4.22 37.22
CA GLN A 51 -10.47 3.28 37.52
C GLN A 51 -11.86 3.89 37.23
N GLN A 52 -12.05 5.18 37.55
CA GLN A 52 -13.30 5.89 37.25
C GLN A 52 -13.50 6.17 35.75
N ALA A 53 -12.41 6.27 34.98
CA ALA A 53 -12.46 6.53 33.55
C ALA A 53 -12.56 5.23 32.72
N SER A 54 -11.94 4.14 33.19
CA SER A 54 -11.96 2.83 32.57
C SER A 54 -13.35 2.22 32.63
N ARG A 55 -13.73 1.49 31.57
CA ARG A 55 -14.96 0.68 31.54
C ARG A 55 -14.72 -0.77 31.97
N LEU A 56 -13.48 -1.11 32.34
CA LEU A 56 -13.05 -2.46 32.71
C LEU A 56 -13.06 -2.62 34.23
N SER A 57 -13.42 -3.82 34.70
CA SER A 57 -13.31 -4.24 36.09
C SER A 57 -11.84 -4.38 36.54
N LEU A 58 -11.60 -4.41 37.85
CA LEU A 58 -10.26 -4.59 38.42
C LEU A 58 -9.55 -5.88 37.90
N PRO A 59 -10.21 -7.06 37.87
CA PRO A 59 -9.60 -8.26 37.29
C PRO A 59 -9.28 -8.11 35.79
N GLU A 60 -10.12 -7.43 35.03
CA GLU A 60 -9.87 -7.16 33.61
C GLU A 60 -8.71 -6.19 33.41
N ILE A 61 -8.56 -5.18 34.26
CA ILE A 61 -7.42 -4.25 34.25
C ILE A 61 -6.11 -5.01 34.50
N GLU A 62 -6.10 -5.95 35.45
CA GLU A 62 -4.93 -6.78 35.75
C GLU A 62 -4.58 -7.72 34.59
N ALA A 63 -5.57 -8.41 34.03
CA ALA A 63 -5.39 -9.30 32.88
C ALA A 63 -4.87 -8.55 31.65
N VAL A 64 -5.42 -7.37 31.34
CA VAL A 64 -4.95 -6.52 30.24
C VAL A 64 -3.53 -6.02 30.50
N THR A 65 -3.21 -5.64 31.75
CA THR A 65 -1.88 -5.19 32.13
C THR A 65 -0.82 -6.27 31.95
N GLU A 66 -1.12 -7.50 32.36
CA GLU A 66 -0.22 -8.64 32.20
C GLU A 66 -0.04 -9.01 30.73
N LEU A 67 -1.12 -8.97 29.94
CA LEU A 67 -1.05 -9.22 28.51
C LEU A 67 -0.23 -8.14 27.76
N ILE A 68 -0.40 -6.85 28.10
CA ILE A 68 0.46 -5.77 27.58
C ILE A 68 1.92 -5.99 27.95
N ALA A 69 2.22 -6.40 29.18
CA ALA A 69 3.58 -6.63 29.63
C ALA A 69 4.28 -7.80 28.93
N GLN A 70 3.51 -8.82 28.55
CA GLN A 70 4.01 -9.95 27.75
C GLN A 70 4.25 -9.56 26.30
N ILE A 71 3.34 -8.77 25.71
CA ILE A 71 3.37 -8.39 24.29
C ILE A 71 4.34 -7.22 24.02
N VAL A 72 4.44 -6.26 24.95
CA VAL A 72 5.26 -5.04 24.84
C VAL A 72 6.18 -4.89 26.07
N PRO A 73 7.29 -5.65 26.14
CA PRO A 73 8.24 -5.57 27.26
C PRO A 73 9.12 -4.31 27.13
N ALA A 74 8.57 -3.15 27.47
CA ALA A 74 9.21 -1.83 27.28
C ALA A 74 9.56 -1.11 28.60
N GLY A 75 9.66 -1.85 29.71
CA GLY A 75 9.94 -1.32 31.04
C GLY A 75 8.89 -0.27 31.47
N ASN A 76 9.35 0.93 31.83
CA ASN A 76 8.48 2.00 32.36
C ASN A 76 7.70 2.75 31.27
N VAL A 77 8.05 2.57 30.00
CA VAL A 77 7.50 3.37 28.89
C VAL A 77 5.97 3.28 28.79
N PRO A 78 5.34 2.09 28.84
CA PRO A 78 3.88 1.98 28.79
C PRO A 78 3.18 2.74 29.93
N GLY A 79 3.76 2.75 31.14
CA GLY A 79 3.23 3.50 32.28
C GLY A 79 3.32 5.03 32.10
N VAL A 80 4.38 5.53 31.47
CA VAL A 80 4.52 6.96 31.11
C VAL A 80 3.48 7.38 30.09
N VAL A 81 3.28 6.56 29.04
CA VAL A 81 2.27 6.79 28.02
C VAL A 81 0.86 6.79 28.65
N LEU A 82 0.54 5.78 29.46
CA LEU A 82 -0.75 5.68 30.15
C LEU A 82 -1.06 6.91 31.02
N ASN A 83 -0.08 7.38 31.79
CA ASN A 83 -0.22 8.58 32.62
C ASN A 83 -0.39 9.86 31.78
N GLY A 84 0.29 9.97 30.64
CA GLY A 84 0.11 11.06 29.69
C GLY A 84 -1.30 11.09 29.07
N LEU A 85 -1.78 9.92 28.64
CA LEU A 85 -3.12 9.74 28.07
C LEU A 85 -4.24 10.08 29.06
N ALA A 86 -4.09 9.70 30.33
CA ALA A 86 -5.04 10.00 31.40
C ALA A 86 -5.19 11.51 31.69
N ARG A 87 -4.20 12.32 31.30
CA ARG A 87 -4.21 13.79 31.46
C ARG A 87 -4.86 14.53 30.30
N LEU A 88 -5.08 13.89 29.15
CA LEU A 88 -5.68 14.52 27.97
C LEU A 88 -7.19 14.69 28.15
N SER A 89 -7.66 15.93 28.10
CA SER A 89 -9.08 16.28 28.03
C SER A 89 -9.64 16.01 26.62
N GLY A 90 -10.84 15.41 26.55
CA GLY A 90 -11.50 15.08 25.29
C GLY A 90 -11.30 13.64 24.80
N LYS A 91 -12.14 13.23 23.83
CA LYS A 91 -12.12 11.89 23.23
C LYS A 91 -11.04 11.78 22.12
N ALA A 92 -11.00 12.74 21.20
CA ALA A 92 -10.01 12.79 20.13
C ALA A 92 -8.60 13.10 20.65
N ILE A 93 -7.61 12.32 20.21
CA ILE A 93 -6.22 12.45 20.65
C ILE A 93 -5.44 13.23 19.58
N PRO A 94 -4.68 14.28 19.94
CA PRO A 94 -3.90 15.03 18.95
C PRO A 94 -2.90 14.12 18.20
N PRO A 95 -2.80 14.18 16.86
CA PRO A 95 -1.91 13.31 16.08
C PRO A 95 -0.44 13.35 16.53
N LYS A 96 0.04 14.52 16.96
CA LYS A 96 1.39 14.69 17.52
C LYS A 96 1.61 13.87 18.80
N SER A 97 0.59 13.77 19.65
CA SER A 97 0.65 12.98 20.88
C SER A 97 0.67 11.49 20.57
N ILE A 98 -0.20 11.03 19.65
CA ILE A 98 -0.25 9.64 19.20
C ILE A 98 1.12 9.20 18.66
N LYS A 99 1.69 9.98 17.74
CA LYS A 99 3.02 9.71 17.17
C LYS A 99 4.10 9.65 18.26
N ARG A 100 4.13 10.62 19.18
CA ARG A 100 5.11 10.64 20.27
C ARG A 100 4.98 9.40 21.15
N ASP A 101 3.77 9.02 21.52
CA ASP A 101 3.52 7.90 22.42
C ASP A 101 3.89 6.56 21.75
N ILE A 102 3.57 6.39 20.47
CA ILE A 102 3.97 5.23 19.65
C ILE A 102 5.50 5.18 19.47
N ASP A 103 6.15 6.30 19.12
CA ASP A 103 7.61 6.39 18.97
C ASP A 103 8.34 6.03 20.28
N LEU A 104 7.77 6.43 21.43
CA LEU A 104 8.27 6.07 22.75
C LEU A 104 8.16 4.55 22.99
N LEU A 105 7.00 3.94 22.70
CA LEU A 105 6.80 2.50 22.82
C LEU A 105 7.79 1.73 21.93
N PHE A 106 7.93 2.11 20.66
CA PHE A 106 8.92 1.52 19.76
C PHE A 106 10.35 1.63 20.30
N LYS A 107 10.74 2.82 20.77
CA LYS A 107 12.07 3.02 21.38
C LYS A 107 12.28 2.11 22.60
N GLY A 108 11.26 1.95 23.45
CA GLY A 108 11.33 1.09 24.63
C GLY A 108 11.46 -0.39 24.28
N VAL A 109 10.76 -0.84 23.23
CA VAL A 109 10.85 -2.20 22.69
C VAL A 109 12.23 -2.45 22.06
N GLU A 110 12.72 -1.55 21.20
CA GLU A 110 14.05 -1.66 20.56
C GLU A 110 15.21 -1.72 21.56
N GLN A 111 15.11 -0.97 22.67
CA GLN A 111 16.15 -0.95 23.70
C GLN A 111 16.20 -2.25 24.52
N THR A 112 15.12 -3.02 24.50
CA THR A 112 14.93 -4.17 25.39
C THR A 112 15.01 -5.51 24.67
N LEU A 113 14.54 -5.55 23.43
CA LEU A 113 14.61 -6.70 22.54
C LEU A 113 15.72 -6.43 21.53
N ASP A 114 16.86 -7.09 21.69
CA ASP A 114 18.02 -6.95 20.80
C ASP A 114 17.58 -7.02 19.31
N LYS A 115 18.25 -6.26 18.43
CA LYS A 115 17.81 -5.87 17.07
C LYS A 115 17.50 -7.02 16.07
N ALA A 116 17.56 -8.28 16.49
CA ALA A 116 17.69 -9.44 15.61
C ALA A 116 16.49 -10.39 15.57
N VAL A 117 15.36 -10.08 16.22
CA VAL A 117 14.17 -10.93 16.13
C VAL A 117 13.30 -10.43 14.98
N TYR A 118 13.28 -11.16 13.87
CA TYR A 118 12.48 -10.82 12.67
C TYR A 118 10.97 -10.74 12.97
N SER A 119 10.48 -11.43 14.02
CA SER A 119 9.15 -11.24 14.61
C SER A 119 8.92 -9.79 15.07
N ALA A 120 9.95 -9.09 15.54
CA ALA A 120 9.85 -7.69 15.97
C ALA A 120 9.68 -6.70 14.79
N VAL A 121 9.87 -7.11 13.53
CA VAL A 121 9.70 -6.21 12.37
C VAL A 121 8.23 -6.10 11.93
N PHE A 122 7.43 -7.15 12.11
CA PHE A 122 6.00 -7.17 11.72
C PHE A 122 5.06 -7.42 12.90
N ALA A 123 5.40 -8.33 13.82
CA ALA A 123 4.67 -8.47 15.08
C ALA A 123 5.03 -7.36 16.07
N GLY A 124 6.22 -6.74 15.99
CA GLY A 124 6.61 -5.63 16.86
C GLY A 124 5.75 -4.38 16.69
N PRO A 125 5.50 -3.87 15.47
CA PRO A 125 4.55 -2.79 15.25
C PRO A 125 3.15 -3.17 15.69
N ALA A 126 2.70 -4.38 15.35
CA ALA A 126 1.37 -4.87 15.71
C ALA A 126 1.22 -4.96 17.23
N ALA A 127 2.26 -5.43 17.93
CA ALA A 127 2.36 -5.51 19.37
C ALA A 127 2.38 -4.13 20.03
N VAL A 128 3.19 -3.20 19.53
CA VAL A 128 3.26 -1.81 20.03
C VAL A 128 1.90 -1.13 19.90
N ILE A 129 1.22 -1.33 18.78
CA ILE A 129 -0.05 -0.65 18.48
C ILE A 129 -1.19 -1.34 19.20
N TRP A 130 -1.21 -2.67 19.26
CA TRP A 130 -2.11 -3.41 20.14
C TRP A 130 -1.90 -2.99 21.59
N GLY A 131 -0.66 -2.84 22.03
CA GLY A 131 -0.31 -2.34 23.35
C GLY A 131 -0.89 -0.95 23.58
N TYR A 132 -0.66 -0.01 22.66
CA TYR A 132 -1.21 1.34 22.71
C TYR A 132 -2.75 1.35 22.73
N GLN A 133 -3.41 0.54 21.90
CA GLN A 133 -4.87 0.40 21.89
C GLN A 133 -5.41 -0.10 23.24
N ASN A 134 -4.71 -1.02 23.90
CA ASN A 134 -5.11 -1.47 25.22
C ASN A 134 -4.79 -0.45 26.32
N LEU A 135 -3.71 0.34 26.18
CA LEU A 135 -3.49 1.51 27.04
C LEU A 135 -4.63 2.54 26.90
N LEU A 136 -5.15 2.77 25.70
CA LEU A 136 -6.32 3.63 25.48
C LEU A 136 -7.57 3.10 26.18
N LYS A 137 -7.84 1.79 26.05
CA LYS A 137 -8.96 1.13 26.74
C LYS A 137 -8.85 1.29 28.27
N LEU A 138 -7.65 1.14 28.82
CA LEU A 138 -7.39 1.30 30.26
C LEU A 138 -7.72 2.71 30.77
N VAL A 139 -7.63 3.75 29.93
CA VAL A 139 -8.02 5.13 30.30
C VAL A 139 -9.41 5.53 29.80
N GLY A 140 -10.22 4.57 29.36
CA GLY A 140 -11.59 4.81 28.88
C GLY A 140 -11.70 5.45 27.50
N LYS A 141 -10.61 5.53 26.73
CA LYS A 141 -10.59 6.07 25.36
C LYS A 141 -10.81 4.95 24.33
N ARG A 142 -11.40 5.26 23.18
CA ARG A 142 -11.63 4.26 22.12
C ARG A 142 -10.44 4.24 21.14
N PRO A 143 -10.02 3.06 20.65
CA PRO A 143 -9.02 2.97 19.58
C PRO A 143 -9.36 3.81 18.36
N ASP A 144 -10.64 3.86 17.96
CA ASP A 144 -11.13 4.65 16.83
C ASP A 144 -10.88 6.17 16.99
N ASP A 145 -10.76 6.66 18.24
CA ASP A 145 -10.44 8.07 18.52
C ASP A 145 -8.97 8.41 18.24
N ALA A 146 -8.10 7.39 18.21
CA ALA A 146 -6.67 7.52 17.92
C ALA A 146 -6.32 7.07 16.50
N PHE A 147 -7.04 6.09 15.97
CA PHE A 147 -6.84 5.55 14.63
C PHE A 147 -8.14 5.69 13.82
N PRO A 148 -8.53 6.91 13.41
CA PRO A 148 -9.78 7.15 12.69
C PRO A 148 -9.84 6.46 11.32
N GLU A 149 -8.66 6.13 10.77
CA GLU A 149 -8.48 5.41 9.52
C GLU A 149 -8.35 3.88 9.71
N GLY A 150 -8.59 3.39 10.93
CA GLY A 150 -8.61 1.96 11.27
C GLY A 150 -7.24 1.27 11.21
N VAL A 151 -7.26 -0.05 11.01
CA VAL A 151 -6.04 -0.89 10.96
C VAL A 151 -5.17 -0.60 9.74
N TRP A 152 -5.73 0.02 8.69
CA TRP A 152 -4.96 0.44 7.53
C TRP A 152 -3.94 1.52 7.90
N GLN A 153 -4.35 2.50 8.72
CA GLN A 153 -3.45 3.54 9.24
C GLN A 153 -2.22 2.95 9.95
N PHE A 154 -2.43 1.85 10.67
CA PHE A 154 -1.35 1.13 11.33
C PHE A 154 -0.34 0.55 10.34
N TYR A 155 -0.82 -0.09 9.27
CA TYR A 155 0.04 -0.71 8.26
C TYR A 155 0.83 0.31 7.43
N ILE A 156 0.23 1.48 7.16
CA ILE A 156 0.83 2.49 6.28
C ILE A 156 1.65 3.55 7.04
N GLU A 157 1.24 3.95 8.25
CA GLU A 157 1.88 5.07 8.97
C GLU A 157 2.88 4.63 10.03
N TYR A 158 2.80 3.39 10.55
CA TYR A 158 3.58 2.96 11.72
C TYR A 158 4.29 1.61 11.56
N ALA A 159 4.24 1.00 10.37
CA ALA A 159 5.01 -0.20 10.09
C ALA A 159 6.51 0.14 10.04
N LEU A 160 7.37 -0.75 10.58
CA LEU A 160 8.85 -0.66 10.57
C LEU A 160 9.47 -0.81 9.16
N ARG A 161 8.82 -0.24 8.16
CA ARG A 161 9.24 -0.34 6.78
C ARG A 161 10.40 0.60 6.56
N ASN A 162 11.47 -0.01 6.07
CA ASN A 162 12.66 0.71 5.66
C ASN A 162 12.67 0.95 4.15
N ASP A 163 11.78 0.31 3.39
CA ASP A 163 11.63 0.48 1.94
C ASP A 163 10.52 1.49 1.60
N THR A 164 10.45 1.88 0.33
CA THR A 164 9.45 2.84 -0.16
C THR A 164 8.03 2.27 -0.16
N SER A 165 7.86 0.95 0.02
CA SER A 165 6.57 0.25 0.08
C SER A 165 5.76 0.29 -1.22
N HIS A 166 6.39 0.14 -2.39
CA HIS A 166 5.64 0.15 -3.65
C HIS A 166 5.24 -1.26 -4.09
N HIS A 167 4.21 -1.36 -4.92
CA HIS A 167 3.90 -2.52 -5.75
C HIS A 167 3.70 -2.07 -7.19
N THR A 168 3.79 -3.04 -8.10
CA THR A 168 3.66 -2.78 -9.53
C THR A 168 2.50 -3.55 -10.12
N ASN A 169 1.83 -2.91 -11.07
CA ASN A 169 0.93 -3.56 -12.00
C ASN A 169 1.19 -3.04 -13.41
N GLU A 170 1.00 -3.92 -14.38
CA GLU A 170 1.24 -3.64 -15.80
C GLU A 170 -0.07 -3.68 -16.56
N THR A 171 -0.24 -2.75 -17.50
CA THR A 171 -1.34 -2.77 -18.46
C THR A 171 -0.78 -2.81 -19.88
N HIS A 172 -1.34 -3.70 -20.70
CA HIS A 172 -1.07 -3.76 -22.15
C HIS A 172 -2.16 -3.06 -22.97
N GLY A 173 -3.22 -2.57 -22.32
CA GLY A 173 -4.46 -2.13 -22.98
C GLY A 173 -4.28 -0.96 -23.93
N PHE A 174 -3.42 0.01 -23.58
CA PHE A 174 -3.16 1.20 -24.40
C PHE A 174 -2.56 0.81 -25.76
N ASP A 175 -1.38 0.20 -25.77
CA ASP A 175 -0.68 -0.22 -26.99
C ASP A 175 -1.39 -1.34 -27.77
N THR A 176 -2.15 -2.20 -27.07
CA THR A 176 -3.00 -3.19 -27.74
C THR A 176 -4.09 -2.51 -28.54
N ALA A 177 -4.79 -1.53 -27.95
CA ALA A 177 -5.86 -0.81 -28.62
C ALA A 177 -5.33 0.07 -29.77
N LEU A 178 -4.21 0.77 -29.59
CA LEU A 178 -3.61 1.56 -30.68
C LEU A 178 -3.32 0.69 -31.91
N ARG A 179 -2.71 -0.49 -31.71
CA ARG A 179 -2.43 -1.44 -32.80
C ARG A 179 -3.70 -1.99 -33.44
N GLN A 180 -4.68 -2.40 -32.62
CA GLN A 180 -5.95 -2.95 -33.11
C GLN A 180 -6.74 -1.95 -33.96
N HIS A 181 -6.68 -0.66 -33.61
CA HIS A 181 -7.40 0.41 -34.30
C HIS A 181 -6.52 1.21 -35.27
N GLN A 182 -5.26 0.78 -35.49
CA GLN A 182 -4.29 1.44 -36.37
C GLN A 182 -4.02 2.91 -36.04
N ILE A 183 -4.18 3.29 -34.76
CA ILE A 183 -3.94 4.66 -34.29
C ILE A 183 -2.44 4.90 -34.22
N GLN A 184 -1.96 5.94 -34.91
CA GLN A 184 -0.54 6.30 -34.94
C GLN A 184 -0.27 7.55 -34.11
N LEU A 185 0.61 7.43 -33.10
CA LEU A 185 1.01 8.54 -32.26
C LEU A 185 2.50 8.84 -32.41
N THR A 186 2.84 10.13 -32.46
CA THR A 186 4.22 10.56 -32.25
C THR A 186 4.65 10.33 -30.80
N PRO A 187 5.96 10.26 -30.48
CA PRO A 187 6.42 10.21 -29.09
C PRO A 187 5.90 11.37 -28.22
N VAL A 188 5.76 12.56 -28.82
CA VAL A 188 5.18 13.74 -28.18
C VAL A 188 3.71 13.49 -27.82
N ASP A 189 2.92 12.96 -28.74
CA ASP A 189 1.49 12.72 -28.52
C ASP A 189 1.26 11.57 -27.53
N ARG A 190 2.07 10.52 -27.60
CA ARG A 190 2.05 9.41 -26.63
C ARG A 190 2.25 9.93 -25.21
N LEU A 191 3.32 10.69 -24.97
CA LEU A 191 3.59 11.25 -23.65
C LEU A 191 2.54 12.29 -23.25
N THR A 192 2.03 13.07 -24.20
CA THR A 192 0.95 14.05 -23.96
C THR A 192 -0.33 13.36 -23.50
N ALA A 193 -0.70 12.20 -24.07
CA ALA A 193 -1.89 11.45 -23.68
C ALA A 193 -1.83 11.04 -22.20
N TRP A 194 -0.68 10.52 -21.76
CA TRP A 194 -0.46 10.15 -20.36
C TRP A 194 -0.31 11.34 -19.42
N ALA A 195 0.29 12.44 -19.89
CA ALA A 195 0.37 13.68 -19.13
C ALA A 195 -1.02 14.27 -18.87
N MET A 196 -1.86 14.39 -19.91
CA MET A 196 -3.23 14.89 -19.77
C MET A 196 -4.09 13.96 -18.91
N THR A 197 -3.92 12.65 -19.06
CA THR A 197 -4.57 11.65 -18.20
C THR A 197 -4.21 11.86 -16.72
N SER A 198 -2.93 12.06 -16.43
CA SER A 198 -2.43 12.29 -15.06
C SER A 198 -2.92 13.62 -14.49
N ILE A 199 -2.95 14.68 -15.31
CA ILE A 199 -3.51 15.99 -14.93
C ILE A 199 -5.00 15.84 -14.60
N HIS A 200 -5.79 15.25 -15.49
CA HIS A 200 -7.22 15.04 -15.29
C HIS A 200 -7.50 14.16 -14.07
N LEU A 201 -6.68 13.13 -13.84
CA LEU A 201 -6.76 12.32 -12.63
C LEU A 201 -6.61 13.19 -11.38
N LEU A 202 -5.55 13.99 -11.28
CA LEU A 202 -5.29 14.83 -10.11
C LEU A 202 -6.42 15.84 -9.84
N HIS A 203 -7.01 16.41 -10.89
CA HIS A 203 -8.16 17.32 -10.77
C HIS A 203 -9.45 16.63 -10.30
N HIS A 204 -9.64 15.36 -10.65
CA HIS A 204 -10.88 14.64 -10.37
C HIS A 204 -10.74 13.52 -9.33
N TYR A 205 -9.57 13.38 -8.70
CA TYR A 205 -9.25 12.23 -7.86
C TYR A 205 -10.24 12.08 -6.70
N ASN A 206 -10.58 13.17 -6.01
CA ASN A 206 -11.56 13.14 -4.92
C ASN A 206 -12.94 12.68 -5.37
N ALA A 207 -13.39 13.04 -6.58
CA ALA A 207 -14.67 12.59 -7.13
C ALA A 207 -14.65 11.10 -7.52
N ILE A 208 -13.50 10.60 -7.97
CA ILE A 208 -13.29 9.18 -8.24
C ILE A 208 -13.30 8.38 -6.92
N LEU A 209 -12.61 8.87 -5.89
CA LEU A 209 -12.64 8.30 -4.54
C LEU A 209 -14.06 8.29 -3.97
N GLU A 210 -14.81 9.38 -4.17
CA GLU A 210 -16.21 9.46 -3.74
C GLU A 210 -17.06 8.37 -4.41
N ASN A 211 -16.88 8.11 -5.71
CA ASN A 211 -17.60 7.02 -6.37
C ASN A 211 -17.25 5.66 -5.75
N GLU A 212 -15.96 5.38 -5.54
CA GLU A 212 -15.51 4.14 -4.91
C GLU A 212 -16.12 3.95 -3.51
N TRP A 213 -16.14 5.02 -2.72
CA TRP A 213 -16.74 5.04 -1.38
C TRP A 213 -18.26 4.86 -1.43
N ARG A 214 -18.97 5.60 -2.30
CA ARG A 214 -20.43 5.56 -2.44
C ARG A 214 -20.89 4.15 -2.81
N GLU A 215 -20.23 3.54 -3.79
CA GLU A 215 -20.55 2.20 -4.28
C GLU A 215 -20.53 1.15 -3.15
N ARG A 216 -19.61 1.29 -2.20
CA ARG A 216 -19.46 0.38 -1.05
C ARG A 216 -20.38 0.74 0.11
N ILE A 217 -20.45 2.02 0.48
CA ILE A 217 -21.22 2.45 1.64
C ILE A 217 -22.72 2.35 1.38
N TYR A 218 -23.19 2.75 0.20
CA TYR A 218 -24.62 2.71 -0.10
C TYR A 218 -25.15 1.28 -0.08
N THR A 219 -24.41 0.36 -0.70
CA THR A 219 -24.77 -1.07 -0.73
C THR A 219 -24.63 -1.74 0.65
N ARG A 220 -23.63 -1.35 1.45
CA ARG A 220 -23.49 -1.80 2.84
C ARG A 220 -24.67 -1.33 3.72
N LEU A 221 -24.97 -0.03 3.69
CA LEU A 221 -26.07 0.52 4.49
C LEU A 221 -27.41 -0.11 4.09
N LEU A 222 -27.61 -0.36 2.78
CA LEU A 222 -28.79 -1.06 2.29
C LEU A 222 -28.91 -2.48 2.88
N ARG A 223 -27.80 -3.23 2.89
CA ARG A 223 -27.76 -4.55 3.54
C ARG A 223 -28.05 -4.46 5.03
N ASP A 224 -27.45 -3.50 5.73
CA ASP A 224 -27.55 -3.37 7.19
C ASP A 224 -29.00 -3.05 7.63
N ILE A 225 -29.70 -2.13 6.95
CA ILE A 225 -31.09 -1.78 7.28
C ILE A 225 -32.10 -2.87 6.88
N THR A 226 -31.77 -3.69 5.86
CA THR A 226 -32.65 -4.77 5.38
C THR A 226 -32.38 -6.09 6.08
N ALA A 227 -31.41 -6.17 7.00
CA ALA A 227 -30.99 -7.40 7.66
C ALA A 227 -32.12 -8.15 8.37
N LYS A 228 -33.13 -7.43 8.88
CA LYS A 228 -34.32 -8.01 9.55
C LYS A 228 -35.54 -8.12 8.65
N HIS A 229 -35.42 -7.77 7.38
CA HIS A 229 -36.53 -7.80 6.42
C HIS A 229 -36.67 -9.19 5.78
N SER A 230 -37.90 -9.60 5.46
CA SER A 230 -38.20 -10.90 4.84
C SER A 230 -37.44 -11.11 3.51
N GLY A 231 -37.15 -10.03 2.78
CA GLY A 231 -36.36 -10.02 1.54
C GLY A 231 -34.84 -9.85 1.68
N HIS A 232 -34.25 -9.93 2.88
CA HIS A 232 -32.82 -9.59 3.13
C HIS A 232 -31.81 -10.29 2.19
N LYS A 233 -32.10 -11.51 1.72
CA LYS A 233 -31.23 -12.27 0.80
C LYS A 233 -30.97 -11.51 -0.50
N HIS A 234 -31.96 -10.79 -1.02
CA HIS A 234 -31.83 -9.99 -2.24
C HIS A 234 -30.78 -8.88 -2.07
N TYR A 235 -30.74 -8.26 -0.89
CA TYR A 235 -29.85 -7.13 -0.58
C TYR A 235 -28.45 -7.53 -0.11
N THR A 236 -28.21 -8.81 0.16
CA THR A 236 -26.93 -9.28 0.74
C THR A 236 -25.76 -9.18 -0.24
N ASN A 237 -25.99 -9.37 -1.53
CA ASN A 237 -24.95 -9.46 -2.57
C ASN A 237 -24.97 -8.30 -3.56
N VAL A 238 -25.60 -7.17 -3.21
CA VAL A 238 -25.76 -6.03 -4.14
C VAL A 238 -24.41 -5.49 -4.61
N TYR A 239 -23.45 -5.30 -3.71
CA TYR A 239 -22.11 -4.85 -4.10
C TYR A 239 -21.42 -5.84 -5.05
N ARG A 240 -21.51 -7.15 -4.77
CA ARG A 240 -20.93 -8.19 -5.62
C ARG A 240 -21.55 -8.22 -7.02
N THR A 241 -22.83 -7.90 -7.10
CA THR A 241 -23.55 -7.75 -8.38
C THR A 241 -23.04 -6.52 -9.11
N TRP A 242 -22.95 -5.37 -8.43
CA TRP A 242 -22.40 -4.14 -8.99
C TRP A 242 -20.98 -4.33 -9.54
N GLN A 243 -20.12 -5.07 -8.84
CA GLN A 243 -18.74 -5.35 -9.28
C GLN A 243 -18.64 -5.94 -10.70
N GLN A 244 -19.68 -6.61 -11.19
CA GLN A 244 -19.72 -7.16 -12.55
C GLN A 244 -20.02 -6.10 -13.62
N PHE A 245 -20.56 -4.94 -13.21
CA PHE A 245 -21.00 -3.86 -14.07
C PHE A 245 -20.19 -2.57 -13.91
N ILE A 246 -19.22 -2.53 -12.98
CA ILE A 246 -18.39 -1.33 -12.76
C ILE A 246 -17.76 -0.91 -14.09
N PRO A 247 -18.07 0.30 -14.60
CA PRO A 247 -17.42 0.80 -15.79
C PRO A 247 -16.02 1.30 -15.43
N TYR A 248 -15.00 0.80 -16.13
CA TYR A 248 -13.62 1.32 -16.09
C TYR A 248 -13.31 2.28 -17.25
N LYS A 249 -14.29 2.54 -18.11
CA LYS A 249 -14.25 3.50 -19.21
C LYS A 249 -15.63 4.12 -19.44
N ARG A 250 -15.66 5.27 -20.13
CA ARG A 250 -16.89 5.85 -20.67
C ARG A 250 -17.44 4.94 -21.78
N GLY A 251 -18.74 4.69 -21.75
CA GLY A 251 -19.44 3.93 -22.79
C GLY A 251 -19.83 4.83 -23.96
N ALA A 252 -20.37 4.23 -25.03
CA ALA A 252 -20.89 4.97 -26.17
C ALA A 252 -22.09 5.86 -25.81
N ASP A 253 -22.74 5.60 -24.67
CA ASP A 253 -23.87 6.38 -24.16
C ASP A 253 -23.45 7.53 -23.21
N ALA A 254 -22.15 7.76 -23.03
CA ALA A 254 -21.66 8.94 -22.30
C ALA A 254 -21.86 10.21 -23.14
N ALA A 255 -22.22 11.32 -22.48
CA ALA A 255 -22.28 12.61 -23.18
C ALA A 255 -20.87 13.08 -23.59
N SER A 256 -20.76 13.84 -24.67
CA SER A 256 -19.46 14.22 -25.28
C SER A 256 -18.51 14.97 -24.33
N THR A 257 -19.05 15.71 -23.38
CA THR A 257 -18.29 16.49 -22.38
C THR A 257 -18.35 15.89 -20.98
N GLU A 258 -18.96 14.71 -20.82
CA GLU A 258 -19.13 14.09 -19.52
C GLU A 258 -17.81 13.49 -19.01
N PRO A 259 -17.30 13.93 -17.85
CA PRO A 259 -16.11 13.34 -17.27
C PRO A 259 -16.42 11.96 -16.71
N TYR A 260 -15.45 11.04 -16.79
CA TYR A 260 -15.59 9.65 -16.36
C TYR A 260 -16.19 9.46 -14.95
N HIS A 261 -15.82 10.31 -13.98
CA HIS A 261 -16.36 10.21 -12.63
C HIS A 261 -17.88 10.51 -12.57
N GLN A 262 -18.40 11.41 -13.40
CA GLN A 262 -19.85 11.66 -13.49
C GLN A 262 -20.57 10.50 -14.18
N TYR A 263 -20.00 10.00 -15.28
CA TYR A 263 -20.55 8.84 -15.99
C TYR A 263 -20.67 7.61 -15.08
N ARG A 264 -19.58 7.25 -14.36
CA ARG A 264 -19.58 6.12 -13.42
C ARG A 264 -20.60 6.31 -12.29
N ARG A 265 -20.72 7.53 -11.78
CA ARG A 265 -21.72 7.90 -10.77
C ARG A 265 -23.13 7.65 -11.25
N GLN A 266 -23.48 8.15 -12.44
CA GLN A 266 -24.80 7.95 -13.02
C GLN A 266 -25.13 6.47 -13.27
N LYS A 267 -24.15 5.66 -13.71
CA LYS A 267 -24.35 4.22 -13.87
C LYS A 267 -24.66 3.52 -12.55
N PHE A 268 -23.94 3.89 -11.48
CA PHE A 268 -24.21 3.36 -10.16
C PHE A 268 -25.59 3.80 -9.63
N ASP A 269 -25.95 5.07 -9.83
CA ASP A 269 -27.24 5.61 -9.38
C ASP A 269 -28.42 4.90 -10.09
N LYS A 270 -28.32 4.65 -11.40
CA LYS A 270 -29.30 3.84 -12.15
C LYS A 270 -29.38 2.39 -11.64
N PHE A 271 -28.21 1.78 -11.38
CA PHE A 271 -28.14 0.43 -10.83
C PHE A 271 -28.82 0.34 -9.46
N ILE A 272 -28.49 1.22 -8.53
CA ILE A 272 -29.02 1.16 -7.16
C ILE A 272 -30.51 1.53 -7.11
N GLN A 273 -30.98 2.43 -7.97
CA GLN A 273 -32.40 2.74 -8.12
C GLN A 273 -33.20 1.48 -8.51
N THR A 274 -32.68 0.70 -9.46
CA THR A 274 -33.32 -0.56 -9.89
C THR A 274 -33.43 -1.55 -8.71
N ILE A 275 -32.37 -1.70 -7.91
CA ILE A 275 -32.36 -2.58 -6.73
C ILE A 275 -33.30 -2.09 -5.62
N THR A 276 -33.49 -0.78 -5.48
CA THR A 276 -34.26 -0.17 -4.38
C THR A 276 -35.71 0.19 -4.76
N THR A 277 -36.15 -0.18 -5.97
CA THR A 277 -37.49 0.12 -6.49
C THR A 277 -38.59 -0.45 -5.59
N ASP A 278 -38.44 -1.69 -5.13
CA ASP A 278 -39.42 -2.39 -4.28
C ASP A 278 -39.15 -2.20 -2.77
N LEU A 279 -38.18 -1.36 -2.40
CA LEU A 279 -37.85 -1.14 -0.99
C LEU A 279 -38.98 -0.37 -0.29
N PRO A 280 -39.53 -0.88 0.84
CA PRO A 280 -40.57 -0.19 1.61
C PRO A 280 -40.20 1.26 1.94
N ALA A 281 -41.17 2.17 1.88
CA ALA A 281 -40.95 3.61 2.03
C ALA A 281 -40.23 3.99 3.35
N SER A 282 -40.56 3.29 4.45
CA SER A 282 -39.90 3.49 5.75
C SER A 282 -38.41 3.13 5.71
N LEU A 283 -38.06 1.98 5.11
CA LEU A 283 -36.67 1.55 4.94
C LEU A 283 -35.92 2.44 3.95
N ARG A 284 -36.56 2.89 2.86
CA ARG A 284 -35.97 3.84 1.92
C ARG A 284 -35.63 5.16 2.59
N LYS A 285 -36.52 5.69 3.44
CA LYS A 285 -36.26 6.91 4.21
C LYS A 285 -35.08 6.73 5.16
N GLU A 286 -35.07 5.64 5.92
CA GLU A 286 -33.96 5.30 6.83
C GLU A 286 -32.62 5.18 6.08
N TRP A 287 -32.62 4.50 4.93
CA TRP A 287 -31.44 4.36 4.08
C TRP A 287 -30.83 5.71 3.68
N HIS A 288 -31.66 6.62 3.16
CA HIS A 288 -31.22 7.95 2.77
C HIS A 288 -30.72 8.76 3.97
N THR A 289 -31.38 8.65 5.13
CA THR A 289 -30.89 9.29 6.36
C THR A 289 -29.50 8.78 6.75
N GLN A 290 -29.28 7.46 6.74
CA GLN A 290 -27.97 6.88 7.05
C GLN A 290 -26.90 7.26 6.01
N ILE A 291 -27.25 7.34 4.72
CA ILE A 291 -26.35 7.83 3.67
C ILE A 291 -25.90 9.25 3.96
N HIS A 292 -26.83 10.18 4.22
CA HIS A 292 -26.48 11.57 4.48
C HIS A 292 -25.58 11.75 5.72
N ILE A 293 -25.83 10.94 6.77
CA ILE A 293 -24.97 10.91 7.96
C ILE A 293 -23.56 10.42 7.58
N ALA A 294 -23.47 9.34 6.79
CA ALA A 294 -22.19 8.77 6.36
C ALA A 294 -21.41 9.71 5.43
N GLU A 295 -22.08 10.39 4.49
CA GLU A 295 -21.46 11.38 3.60
C GLU A 295 -20.87 12.55 4.36
N ARG A 296 -21.59 13.05 5.38
CA ARG A 296 -21.10 14.17 6.20
C ARG A 296 -19.93 13.76 7.08
N ASN A 297 -19.97 12.56 7.64
CA ASN A 297 -19.06 12.17 8.73
C ASN A 297 -17.87 11.32 8.29
N TRP A 298 -17.98 10.54 7.21
CA TRP A 298 -16.97 9.54 6.83
C TRP A 298 -16.32 9.80 5.48
N LEU A 299 -17.05 10.35 4.49
CA LEU A 299 -16.49 10.60 3.15
C LEU A 299 -15.29 11.56 3.17
N PRO A 300 -15.28 12.70 3.88
CA PRO A 300 -14.13 13.60 3.90
C PRO A 300 -12.87 12.93 4.48
N ALA A 301 -13.03 12.15 5.54
CA ALA A 301 -11.93 11.41 6.16
C ALA A 301 -11.37 10.36 5.20
N TYR A 302 -12.24 9.64 4.49
CA TYR A 302 -11.82 8.67 3.48
C TYR A 302 -11.11 9.33 2.28
N GLN A 303 -11.59 10.48 1.81
CA GLN A 303 -10.92 11.23 0.73
C GLN A 303 -9.55 11.72 1.18
N GLN A 304 -9.43 12.28 2.39
CA GLN A 304 -8.16 12.69 2.97
C GLN A 304 -7.21 11.49 3.13
N GLN A 305 -7.74 10.35 3.58
CA GLN A 305 -6.99 9.11 3.74
C GLN A 305 -6.35 8.66 2.41
N MET A 306 -7.17 8.58 1.37
CA MET A 306 -6.77 7.95 0.11
C MET A 306 -6.16 8.93 -0.90
N SER A 307 -6.16 10.23 -0.61
CA SER A 307 -5.73 11.26 -1.55
C SER A 307 -4.27 11.10 -1.96
N ILE A 308 -4.05 11.06 -3.27
CA ILE A 308 -2.72 11.09 -3.87
C ILE A 308 -2.22 12.53 -4.06
N LEU A 309 -3.01 13.56 -3.76
CA LEU A 309 -2.53 14.95 -3.70
C LEU A 309 -1.76 15.17 -2.40
N SER A 310 -0.75 14.34 -2.18
CA SER A 310 0.11 14.34 -1.02
C SER A 310 1.48 13.81 -1.40
N TYR A 311 2.51 14.21 -0.65
CA TYR A 311 3.80 13.52 -0.65
C TYR A 311 4.03 12.86 0.70
N LEU A 312 4.95 11.90 0.72
CA LEU A 312 5.35 11.24 1.95
C LEU A 312 6.54 11.92 2.61
N ASN A 313 6.45 12.07 3.92
CA ASN A 313 7.55 12.53 4.75
C ASN A 313 8.04 11.39 5.65
N ALA A 314 9.19 10.82 5.30
CA ALA A 314 9.83 9.76 6.04
C ALA A 314 10.13 10.16 7.50
N GLY A 315 9.71 9.33 8.44
CA GLY A 315 10.06 9.38 9.86
C GLY A 315 10.81 8.14 10.30
N ARG A 316 11.21 8.09 11.57
CA ARG A 316 12.02 6.97 12.12
C ARG A 316 11.24 5.65 12.19
N TYR A 317 9.95 5.70 12.51
CA TYR A 317 9.09 4.52 12.71
C TYR A 317 7.83 4.56 11.85
N GLY A 318 7.81 5.41 10.82
CA GLY A 318 6.57 5.71 10.11
C GLY A 318 6.66 6.83 9.09
N GLU A 319 5.65 6.93 8.24
CA GLU A 319 5.54 7.92 7.18
C GLU A 319 4.36 8.86 7.42
N LEU A 320 4.54 10.15 7.12
CA LEU A 320 3.47 11.13 7.21
C LEU A 320 3.08 11.62 5.82
N ARG A 321 1.80 11.46 5.48
CA ARG A 321 1.21 12.08 4.28
C ARG A 321 1.08 13.58 4.51
N THR A 322 1.65 14.36 3.60
CA THR A 322 1.56 15.83 3.62
C THR A 322 0.81 16.30 2.39
N HIS A 323 -0.35 16.92 2.61
CA HIS A 323 -1.24 17.38 1.55
C HIS A 323 -0.57 18.46 0.66
N ILE A 324 -0.77 18.33 -0.64
CA ILE A 324 -0.36 19.27 -1.67
C ILE A 324 -1.61 20.00 -2.17
N PRO A 325 -1.73 21.32 -1.96
CA PRO A 325 -2.82 22.09 -2.56
C PRO A 325 -2.82 21.92 -4.09
N LEU A 326 -3.99 21.69 -4.69
CA LEU A 326 -4.13 21.44 -6.14
C LEU A 326 -3.44 22.53 -7.00
N ALA A 327 -3.53 23.80 -6.59
CA ALA A 327 -2.89 24.92 -7.29
C ALA A 327 -1.35 24.87 -7.27
N LYS A 328 -0.74 24.14 -6.33
CA LYS A 328 0.71 23.96 -6.22
C LYS A 328 1.20 22.64 -6.82
N ALA A 329 0.30 21.67 -6.99
CA ALA A 329 0.64 20.37 -7.53
C ALA A 329 1.21 20.49 -8.95
N GLN A 330 2.18 19.63 -9.24
CA GLN A 330 2.86 19.53 -10.52
C GLN A 330 2.70 18.10 -11.05
N LEU A 331 2.94 17.92 -12.34
CA LEU A 331 3.21 16.63 -12.94
C LEU A 331 4.72 16.50 -13.13
N GLY A 332 5.30 15.39 -12.67
CA GLY A 332 6.71 15.11 -12.92
C GLY A 332 6.90 14.32 -14.20
N LEU A 333 7.91 14.68 -14.99
CA LEU A 333 8.37 13.93 -16.15
C LEU A 333 9.82 13.53 -15.95
N ILE A 334 10.18 12.30 -16.32
CA ILE A 334 11.56 11.83 -16.35
C ILE A 334 11.93 11.57 -17.80
N SER A 335 13.01 12.19 -18.27
CA SER A 335 13.52 12.05 -19.63
C SER A 335 15.04 12.19 -19.66
N GLY A 336 15.73 11.22 -20.29
CA GLY A 336 17.18 11.00 -20.26
C GLY A 336 17.77 11.10 -18.85
N GLY A 337 17.12 10.46 -17.86
CA GLY A 337 17.57 10.49 -16.46
C GLY A 337 17.39 11.84 -15.74
N ASN A 338 16.78 12.84 -16.36
CA ASN A 338 16.54 14.16 -15.76
C ASN A 338 15.08 14.32 -15.32
N TYR A 339 14.85 15.12 -14.28
CA TYR A 339 13.52 15.36 -13.70
C TYR A 339 12.97 16.73 -14.10
N TYR A 340 11.77 16.74 -14.67
CA TYR A 340 11.07 17.97 -15.07
C TYR A 340 9.71 18.09 -14.39
N LEU A 341 9.28 19.32 -14.14
CA LEU A 341 7.97 19.62 -13.57
C LEU A 341 7.14 20.47 -14.52
N MET A 342 5.87 20.11 -14.64
CA MET A 342 4.86 20.86 -15.38
C MET A 342 3.69 21.22 -14.46
N PRO A 343 3.15 22.45 -14.54
CA PRO A 343 1.97 22.82 -13.77
C PRO A 343 0.75 22.04 -14.27
N ILE A 344 -0.05 21.54 -13.33
CA ILE A 344 -1.33 20.87 -13.68
C ILE A 344 -2.49 21.88 -13.77
N CYS A 345 -2.29 23.09 -13.28
CA CYS A 345 -3.28 24.16 -13.26
C CYS A 345 -2.84 25.34 -14.14
N VAL A 346 -3.81 26.02 -14.75
CA VAL A 346 -3.56 27.34 -15.35
C VAL A 346 -3.01 28.28 -14.25
N PRO A 347 -1.94 29.08 -14.52
CA PRO A 347 -1.37 29.98 -13.53
C PRO A 347 -2.44 30.86 -12.87
N GLY A 348 -2.44 30.92 -11.53
CA GLY A 348 -3.42 31.67 -10.74
C GLY A 348 -4.82 31.04 -10.67
N SER A 349 -5.00 29.80 -11.12
CA SER A 349 -6.28 29.09 -11.15
C SER A 349 -6.20 27.69 -10.53
N THR A 350 -7.37 27.06 -10.37
CA THR A 350 -7.54 25.63 -10.07
C THR A 350 -8.07 24.86 -11.27
N ARG A 351 -8.16 25.49 -12.46
CA ARG A 351 -8.58 24.83 -13.71
C ARG A 351 -7.42 24.06 -14.32
N PRO A 352 -7.68 22.89 -14.94
CA PRO A 352 -6.64 22.11 -15.61
C PRO A 352 -5.98 22.89 -16.75
N VAL A 353 -4.69 22.68 -16.93
CA VAL A 353 -3.96 23.20 -18.10
C VAL A 353 -4.52 22.61 -19.40
N HIS A 354 -4.49 23.42 -20.47
CA HIS A 354 -5.01 23.00 -21.76
C HIS A 354 -4.05 22.04 -22.47
N VAL A 355 -4.59 21.03 -23.17
CA VAL A 355 -3.81 20.02 -23.89
C VAL A 355 -2.78 20.61 -24.87
N ARG A 356 -3.12 21.68 -25.58
CA ARG A 356 -2.18 22.37 -26.49
C ARG A 356 -0.93 22.91 -25.77
N THR A 357 -1.10 23.39 -24.54
CA THR A 357 0.01 23.88 -23.71
C THR A 357 0.89 22.73 -23.25
N VAL A 358 0.29 21.64 -22.76
CA VAL A 358 1.05 20.46 -22.32
C VAL A 358 1.81 19.83 -23.50
N ARG A 359 1.14 19.67 -24.64
CA ARG A 359 1.72 19.13 -25.87
C ARG A 359 2.91 19.96 -26.37
N SER A 360 2.81 21.29 -26.34
CA SER A 360 3.91 22.16 -26.78
C SER A 360 5.10 22.15 -25.83
N GLN A 361 4.87 22.02 -24.52
CA GLN A 361 5.93 21.84 -23.52
C GLN A 361 6.64 20.48 -23.70
N ILE A 362 5.89 19.41 -23.93
CA ILE A 362 6.46 18.08 -24.21
C ILE A 362 7.24 18.09 -25.52
N ALA A 363 6.72 18.74 -26.58
CA ALA A 363 7.49 18.91 -27.83
C ALA A 363 8.83 19.63 -27.58
N ALA A 364 8.84 20.68 -26.75
CA ALA A 364 10.05 21.39 -26.36
C ALA A 364 11.07 20.51 -25.62
N LEU A 365 10.57 19.55 -24.82
CA LEU A 365 11.41 18.57 -24.13
C LEU A 365 12.15 17.65 -25.11
N PHE A 366 11.49 17.19 -26.18
CA PHE A 366 12.08 16.29 -27.18
C PHE A 366 12.97 17.00 -28.21
N GLN A 367 12.71 18.27 -28.51
CA GLN A 367 13.43 19.00 -29.57
C GLN A 367 14.67 19.74 -29.08
N THR A 368 14.74 20.07 -27.80
CA THR A 368 15.93 20.72 -27.23
C THR A 368 16.96 19.64 -26.92
N PRO A 369 18.19 19.68 -27.50
CA PRO A 369 19.24 18.75 -27.12
C PRO A 369 19.39 18.75 -25.60
N GLN A 370 19.56 17.58 -24.98
CA GLN A 370 19.94 17.49 -23.57
C GLN A 370 21.36 18.05 -23.42
N THR A 371 21.49 19.37 -23.38
CA THR A 371 22.73 20.08 -23.07
C THR A 371 23.05 20.03 -21.58
N ASP A 372 22.07 19.64 -20.77
CA ASP A 372 22.26 19.36 -19.36
C ASP A 372 22.90 17.96 -19.24
N CYS A 373 24.07 17.86 -18.59
CA CYS A 373 24.60 16.56 -18.18
C CYS A 373 23.48 15.75 -17.49
N PRO A 374 23.41 14.43 -17.69
CA PRO A 374 22.43 13.61 -16.98
C PRO A 374 22.54 13.91 -15.50
N SER A 375 21.42 14.26 -14.86
CA SER A 375 21.42 14.44 -13.41
C SER A 375 21.99 13.19 -12.75
N GLU A 376 22.75 13.35 -11.68
CA GLU A 376 23.20 12.21 -10.89
C GLU A 376 21.93 11.57 -10.31
N GLY A 377 21.47 10.49 -10.97
CA GLY A 377 20.12 9.96 -10.82
C GLY A 377 19.72 9.69 -9.37
N LEU A 378 18.41 9.75 -9.08
CA LEU A 378 17.88 9.57 -7.73
C LEU A 378 17.72 8.09 -7.33
N ARG A 379 18.02 7.15 -8.24
CA ARG A 379 17.91 5.70 -7.97
C ARG A 379 18.61 5.27 -6.68
N GLU A 380 19.83 5.76 -6.44
CA GLU A 380 20.61 5.37 -5.26
C GLU A 380 19.95 5.85 -3.95
N LEU A 381 19.28 7.00 -4.00
CA LEU A 381 18.54 7.55 -2.87
C LEU A 381 17.27 6.73 -2.57
N ALA A 382 16.59 6.17 -3.59
CA ALA A 382 15.43 5.32 -3.40
C ALA A 382 15.74 4.03 -2.61
N CYS A 383 17.00 3.59 -2.60
CA CYS A 383 17.49 2.44 -1.85
C CYS A 383 17.87 2.76 -0.39
N ILE A 384 17.82 4.03 0.03
CA ILE A 384 18.12 4.42 1.40
C ILE A 384 16.94 4.08 2.32
N ARG A 385 17.25 3.53 3.49
CA ARG A 385 16.22 3.19 4.48
C ARG A 385 15.39 4.41 4.83
N ARG A 386 14.06 4.30 4.76
CA ARG A 386 13.12 5.38 5.13
C ARG A 386 13.42 5.99 6.51
N ALA A 387 13.73 5.16 7.51
CA ALA A 387 14.10 5.61 8.86
C ALA A 387 15.38 6.46 8.94
N SER A 388 16.27 6.39 7.94
CA SER A 388 17.53 7.14 7.88
C SER A 388 17.38 8.53 7.27
N TRP A 389 16.30 8.78 6.52
CA TRP A 389 16.07 10.04 5.81
C TRP A 389 16.01 11.28 6.71
N PRO A 390 15.40 11.27 7.92
CA PRO A 390 15.43 12.44 8.81
C PRO A 390 16.83 12.92 9.18
N ASN A 391 17.78 11.99 9.31
CA ASN A 391 19.18 12.33 9.62
C ASN A 391 19.94 12.69 8.34
N LEU A 392 19.75 11.93 7.26
CA LEU A 392 20.38 12.20 5.96
C LEU A 392 20.04 13.61 5.48
N ARG A 393 18.76 14.04 5.54
CA ARG A 393 18.32 15.38 5.13
C ARG A 393 19.04 16.53 5.84
N LYS A 394 19.56 16.31 7.06
CA LYS A 394 20.34 17.34 7.79
C LYS A 394 21.78 17.45 7.30
N GLN A 395 22.27 16.41 6.63
CA GLN A 395 23.64 16.32 6.12
C GLN A 395 23.73 16.80 4.66
N LEU A 396 22.63 16.66 3.90
CA LEU A 396 22.54 17.14 2.53
C LEU A 396 22.68 18.65 2.43
N THR A 397 23.14 19.11 1.27
CA THR A 397 23.25 20.52 0.93
C THR A 397 21.86 21.17 0.85
N PRO A 398 21.75 22.49 1.13
CA PRO A 398 20.49 23.21 0.98
C PRO A 398 19.93 23.15 -0.45
N ALA A 399 20.80 23.20 -1.46
CA ALA A 399 20.43 23.13 -2.88
C ALA A 399 19.76 21.79 -3.22
N LEU A 400 20.39 20.66 -2.85
CA LEU A 400 19.81 19.34 -3.07
C LEU A 400 18.50 19.15 -2.28
N THR A 401 18.47 19.61 -1.03
CA THR A 401 17.25 19.56 -0.21
C THR A 401 16.10 20.35 -0.84
N GLN A 402 16.38 21.53 -1.40
CA GLN A 402 15.40 22.32 -2.13
C GLN A 402 14.93 21.60 -3.40
N ALA A 403 15.84 21.02 -4.19
CA ALA A 403 15.49 20.25 -5.38
C ALA A 403 14.56 19.08 -5.06
N LEU A 404 14.87 18.29 -4.02
CA LEU A 404 14.03 17.19 -3.54
C LEU A 404 12.66 17.68 -3.03
N ASN A 405 12.62 18.83 -2.35
CA ASN A 405 11.36 19.42 -1.88
C ASN A 405 10.49 19.94 -3.03
N THR A 406 11.10 20.49 -4.07
CA THR A 406 10.41 20.91 -5.29
C THR A 406 9.84 19.69 -6.02
N LEU A 407 10.62 18.61 -6.15
CA LEU A 407 10.17 17.38 -6.80
C LEU A 407 8.98 16.73 -6.07
N ARG A 408 8.91 16.81 -4.73
CA ARG A 408 7.76 16.33 -3.92
C ARG A 408 6.42 16.96 -4.30
N LEU A 409 6.40 18.10 -4.99
CA LEU A 409 5.16 18.71 -5.47
C LEU A 409 4.56 17.97 -6.67
N ALA A 410 5.24 16.96 -7.22
CA ALA A 410 4.71 16.04 -8.21
C ALA A 410 4.24 14.73 -7.56
N PRO A 411 2.92 14.53 -7.39
CA PRO A 411 2.42 13.28 -6.84
C PRO A 411 2.41 12.12 -7.86
N ILE A 412 2.45 12.46 -9.15
CA ILE A 412 2.59 11.50 -10.25
C ILE A 412 3.88 11.84 -11.00
N LEU A 413 4.71 10.82 -11.24
CA LEU A 413 5.87 10.89 -12.13
C LEU A 413 5.60 10.05 -13.37
N LEU A 414 5.87 10.58 -14.56
CA LEU A 414 5.87 9.83 -15.82
C LEU A 414 7.31 9.62 -16.26
N ASN A 415 7.75 8.37 -16.30
CA ASN A 415 9.05 8.01 -16.81
C ASN A 415 8.94 7.65 -18.30
N ALA A 416 9.47 8.53 -19.13
CA ALA A 416 9.50 8.39 -20.59
C ALA A 416 10.82 7.80 -21.10
N ASP A 417 11.73 7.40 -20.20
CA ASP A 417 12.96 6.73 -20.60
C ASP A 417 12.63 5.33 -21.11
N PRO A 418 13.05 4.98 -22.35
CA PRO A 418 12.68 3.72 -22.97
C PRO A 418 13.23 2.54 -22.17
N ARG A 419 12.38 1.52 -21.95
CA ARG A 419 12.76 0.28 -21.29
C ARG A 419 12.25 -0.94 -22.05
N PRO A 420 13.01 -2.05 -22.11
CA PRO A 420 12.51 -3.27 -22.71
C PRO A 420 11.35 -3.84 -21.89
N TYR A 421 10.21 -4.08 -22.54
CA TYR A 421 9.00 -4.61 -21.90
C TYR A 421 9.15 -6.03 -21.33
N HIS A 422 10.16 -6.80 -21.77
CA HIS A 422 10.38 -8.18 -21.32
C HIS A 422 11.13 -8.25 -19.99
N LEU A 423 11.58 -7.12 -19.44
CA LEU A 423 12.20 -7.09 -18.12
C LEU A 423 11.15 -7.39 -17.05
N PRO A 424 11.52 -8.11 -15.98
CA PRO A 424 10.64 -8.30 -14.83
C PRO A 424 10.16 -6.96 -14.27
N LEU A 425 8.92 -6.90 -13.77
CA LEU A 425 8.36 -5.71 -13.13
C LEU A 425 9.24 -5.20 -11.97
N ALA A 426 9.86 -6.12 -11.25
CA ALA A 426 10.78 -5.77 -10.17
C ALA A 426 12.03 -5.03 -10.67
N GLU A 427 12.49 -5.27 -11.90
CA GLU A 427 13.61 -4.54 -12.51
C GLU A 427 13.15 -3.20 -13.09
N LEU A 428 12.02 -3.18 -13.80
CA LEU A 428 11.45 -1.97 -14.40
C LEU A 428 11.25 -0.85 -13.36
N ARG A 429 10.82 -1.22 -12.14
CA ARG A 429 10.62 -0.25 -11.05
C ARG A 429 11.89 0.20 -10.32
N GLN A 430 13.04 -0.44 -10.53
CA GLN A 430 14.31 0.05 -9.94
C GLN A 430 14.91 1.20 -10.75
N THR A 431 14.21 1.70 -11.77
CA THR A 431 14.65 2.83 -12.57
C THR A 431 14.36 4.16 -11.86
N GLU A 432 14.64 5.28 -12.52
CA GLU A 432 14.38 6.61 -11.96
C GLU A 432 12.88 6.78 -11.62
N ARG A 433 12.60 7.04 -10.34
CA ARG A 433 11.23 7.17 -9.79
C ARG A 433 11.16 8.13 -8.60
N GLY A 434 12.11 9.06 -8.53
CA GLY A 434 12.35 9.88 -7.35
C GLY A 434 12.86 9.06 -6.17
N ILE A 435 12.59 9.54 -4.95
CA ILE A 435 13.15 8.98 -3.70
C ILE A 435 12.14 8.18 -2.87
N GLY A 436 11.02 7.79 -3.48
CA GLY A 436 9.92 7.09 -2.81
C GLY A 436 8.95 7.97 -2.04
N ASP A 437 8.96 9.29 -2.29
CA ASP A 437 7.99 10.21 -1.67
C ASP A 437 6.70 10.36 -2.49
N HIS A 438 6.71 9.83 -3.72
CA HIS A 438 5.67 10.00 -4.72
C HIS A 438 4.65 8.86 -4.63
N PRO A 439 3.34 9.17 -4.62
CA PRO A 439 2.30 8.16 -4.68
C PRO A 439 2.42 7.20 -5.87
N LEU A 440 2.65 7.73 -7.07
CA LEU A 440 2.56 6.98 -8.32
C LEU A 440 3.70 7.35 -9.28
N THR A 441 4.38 6.34 -9.82
CA THR A 441 5.24 6.49 -11.01
C THR A 441 4.70 5.60 -12.12
N ILE A 442 4.62 6.12 -13.35
CA ILE A 442 4.20 5.37 -14.53
C ILE A 442 5.39 5.26 -15.48
N PHE A 443 5.73 4.04 -15.89
CA PHE A 443 6.81 3.77 -16.83
C PHE A 443 6.24 3.38 -18.20
N ASP A 444 6.80 3.97 -19.24
CA ASP A 444 6.55 3.58 -20.62
C ASP A 444 7.59 2.53 -21.06
N THR A 445 7.15 1.31 -21.40
CA THR A 445 8.03 0.26 -21.93
C THR A 445 8.05 0.23 -23.46
N GLY A 446 7.35 1.17 -24.10
CA GLY A 446 7.08 1.20 -25.54
C GLY A 446 6.04 0.20 -26.03
N GLN A 447 5.65 -0.80 -25.22
CA GLN A 447 4.61 -1.79 -25.54
C GLN A 447 3.55 -1.95 -24.45
N THR A 448 3.87 -1.55 -23.23
CA THR A 448 3.01 -1.62 -22.05
C THR A 448 3.29 -0.42 -21.16
N PHE A 449 2.39 -0.18 -20.21
CA PHE A 449 2.58 0.80 -19.15
C PHE A 449 2.63 0.11 -17.80
N VAL A 450 3.68 0.37 -17.04
CA VAL A 450 3.87 -0.16 -15.68
C VAL A 450 3.59 0.95 -14.67
N PHE A 451 2.73 0.67 -13.71
CA PHE A 451 2.35 1.58 -12.63
C PHE A 451 3.03 1.11 -11.35
N ASP A 452 3.98 1.89 -10.84
CA ASP A 452 4.61 1.68 -9.54
C ASP A 452 3.91 2.54 -8.50
N GLN A 453 3.16 1.87 -7.65
CA GLN A 453 2.16 2.44 -6.75
C GLN A 453 2.59 2.25 -5.31
N SER A 454 2.71 3.34 -4.56
CA SER A 454 2.98 3.28 -3.13
C SER A 454 1.81 2.67 -2.36
N HIS A 455 2.08 1.63 -1.56
CA HIS A 455 1.09 0.97 -0.71
C HIS A 455 0.49 1.88 0.36
N ILE A 456 1.09 3.05 0.61
CA ILE A 456 0.51 4.04 1.52
C ILE A 456 -0.75 4.66 0.91
N PHE A 457 -0.81 4.77 -0.43
CA PHE A 457 -1.94 5.36 -1.15
C PHE A 457 -2.80 4.33 -1.90
N PHE A 458 -2.26 3.14 -2.20
CA PHE A 458 -2.91 2.16 -3.06
C PHE A 458 -2.87 0.75 -2.46
N ASP A 459 -4.03 0.12 -2.32
CA ASP A 459 -4.13 -1.34 -2.21
C ASP A 459 -4.16 -1.98 -3.61
N GLY A 460 -3.91 -3.28 -3.71
CA GLY A 460 -3.82 -3.96 -5.01
C GLY A 460 -5.13 -4.05 -5.81
N THR A 461 -6.30 -3.87 -5.18
CA THR A 461 -7.60 -3.81 -5.89
C THR A 461 -7.83 -2.41 -6.45
N TRP A 462 -7.65 -1.39 -5.62
CA TRP A 462 -7.77 0.01 -6.04
C TRP A 462 -6.70 0.38 -7.07
N GLY A 463 -5.46 -0.04 -6.84
CA GLY A 463 -4.32 0.18 -7.73
C GLY A 463 -4.54 -0.41 -9.13
N ALA A 464 -5.05 -1.63 -9.21
CA ALA A 464 -5.43 -2.28 -10.47
C ALA A 464 -6.58 -1.56 -11.17
N GLY A 465 -7.66 -1.24 -10.44
CA GLY A 465 -8.79 -0.51 -10.98
C GLY A 465 -8.42 0.88 -11.49
N LEU A 466 -7.53 1.59 -10.78
CA LEU A 466 -7.04 2.89 -11.20
C LEU A 466 -6.18 2.82 -12.46
N ALA A 467 -5.27 1.83 -12.55
CA ALA A 467 -4.47 1.64 -13.75
C ALA A 467 -5.34 1.36 -14.99
N GLU A 468 -6.43 0.60 -14.83
CA GLU A 468 -7.40 0.38 -15.90
C GLU A 468 -8.13 1.68 -16.30
N ILE A 469 -8.55 2.49 -15.33
CA ILE A 469 -9.16 3.80 -15.59
C ILE A 469 -8.20 4.71 -16.37
N LEU A 470 -6.95 4.81 -15.91
CA LEU A 470 -5.93 5.65 -16.54
C LEU A 470 -5.60 5.17 -17.96
N THR A 471 -5.49 3.85 -18.15
CA THR A 471 -5.24 3.26 -19.47
C THR A 471 -6.35 3.64 -20.46
N ASN A 472 -7.62 3.56 -20.04
CA ASN A 472 -8.74 3.93 -20.90
C ASN A 472 -8.84 5.45 -21.14
N GLU A 473 -8.52 6.28 -20.13
CA GLU A 473 -8.50 7.73 -20.31
C GLU A 473 -7.36 8.17 -21.24
N ALA A 474 -6.18 7.56 -21.11
CA ALA A 474 -5.06 7.79 -22.01
C ALA A 474 -5.41 7.41 -23.45
N LEU A 475 -6.12 6.30 -23.65
CA LEU A 475 -6.59 5.91 -24.98
C LEU A 475 -7.57 6.94 -25.57
N ALA A 476 -8.47 7.51 -24.76
CA ALA A 476 -9.35 8.58 -25.22
C ALA A 476 -8.55 9.84 -25.66
N TRP A 477 -7.50 10.18 -24.92
CA TRP A 477 -6.59 11.26 -25.32
C TRP A 477 -5.80 10.93 -26.59
N ALA A 478 -5.36 9.69 -26.76
CA ALA A 478 -4.66 9.24 -27.97
C ALA A 478 -5.51 9.47 -29.23
N VAL A 479 -6.77 9.02 -29.20
CA VAL A 479 -7.72 9.23 -30.31
C VAL A 479 -7.90 10.72 -30.62
N TYR A 480 -8.00 11.57 -29.59
CA TYR A 480 -8.12 13.01 -29.78
C TYR A 480 -6.83 13.63 -30.36
N LEU A 481 -5.66 13.22 -29.87
CA LEU A 481 -4.37 13.76 -30.29
C LEU A 481 -3.98 13.37 -31.72
N GLU A 482 -4.33 12.17 -32.16
CA GLU A 482 -4.14 11.73 -33.55
C GLU A 482 -4.83 12.67 -34.55
N GLN A 483 -5.98 13.22 -34.17
CA GLN A 483 -6.75 14.15 -35.01
C GLN A 483 -6.20 15.58 -35.00
N MET A 484 -5.23 15.89 -34.13
CA MET A 484 -4.66 17.23 -34.04
C MET A 484 -3.56 17.45 -35.08
N PRO A 485 -3.44 18.66 -35.66
CA PRO A 485 -2.33 18.97 -36.57
C PRO A 485 -0.98 18.84 -35.86
N PRO A 486 0.13 18.64 -36.59
CA PRO A 486 1.48 18.63 -36.02
C PRO A 486 1.75 19.86 -35.15
N VAL A 487 2.60 19.71 -34.13
CA VAL A 487 2.95 20.81 -33.22
C VAL A 487 3.71 21.88 -33.99
N SER A 488 3.07 23.02 -34.23
CA SER A 488 3.63 24.14 -35.01
C SER A 488 4.43 25.13 -34.16
N THR A 489 4.14 25.22 -32.85
CA THR A 489 4.87 26.08 -31.91
C THR A 489 5.44 25.28 -30.76
N VAL A 490 6.75 25.36 -30.60
CA VAL A 490 7.48 24.74 -29.50
C VAL A 490 7.29 25.61 -28.26
N GLY A 491 6.68 25.05 -27.22
CA GLY A 491 6.42 25.77 -25.98
C GLY A 491 7.69 26.06 -25.19
N LYS A 492 7.54 26.72 -24.05
CA LYS A 492 8.63 26.79 -23.07
C LYS A 492 8.87 25.38 -22.51
N ARG A 493 10.13 24.94 -22.46
CA ARG A 493 10.49 23.66 -21.84
C ARG A 493 9.96 23.58 -20.39
N PRO A 494 9.47 22.41 -19.93
CA PRO A 494 9.16 22.16 -18.52
C PRO A 494 10.29 22.58 -17.58
N TYR A 495 9.96 22.91 -16.33
CA TYR A 495 10.95 23.32 -15.34
C TYR A 495 11.88 22.14 -15.00
N HIS A 496 13.18 22.27 -15.26
CA HIS A 496 14.18 21.26 -14.92
C HIS A 496 14.54 21.34 -13.43
N VAL A 497 14.33 20.25 -12.69
CA VAL A 497 14.75 20.10 -11.30
C VAL A 497 16.24 19.79 -11.27
N GLN A 498 17.04 20.76 -10.85
CA GLN A 498 18.50 20.65 -10.79
C GLN A 498 18.94 19.72 -9.66
N ILE A 499 19.26 18.47 -9.98
CA ILE A 499 19.77 17.46 -9.04
C ILE A 499 21.26 17.28 -9.32
N ASN A 500 22.07 18.00 -8.55
CA ASN A 500 23.53 17.94 -8.62
C ASN A 500 24.05 17.57 -7.23
N PHE A 501 24.69 16.40 -7.11
CA PHE A 501 25.30 16.02 -5.84
C PHE A 501 26.64 16.72 -5.67
N GLN A 502 26.85 17.35 -4.52
CA GLN A 502 28.18 17.80 -4.13
C GLN A 502 28.94 16.66 -3.45
N THR A 503 30.27 16.77 -3.34
CA THR A 503 31.11 15.78 -2.64
C THR A 503 30.58 15.43 -1.24
N LYS A 504 30.07 16.44 -0.52
CA LYS A 504 29.44 16.26 0.79
C LYS A 504 28.15 15.42 0.72
N ASP A 505 27.32 15.64 -0.29
CA ASP A 505 26.10 14.87 -0.50
C ASP A 505 26.44 13.41 -0.79
N LEU A 506 27.40 13.15 -1.68
CA LEU A 506 27.87 11.80 -2.03
C LEU A 506 28.44 11.04 -0.82
N GLN A 507 29.19 11.71 0.04
CA GLN A 507 29.69 11.12 1.29
C GLN A 507 28.55 10.75 2.26
N ALA A 508 27.55 11.63 2.40
CA ALA A 508 26.39 11.35 3.25
C ALA A 508 25.52 10.20 2.69
N ILE A 509 25.32 10.17 1.37
CA ILE A 509 24.53 9.15 0.66
C ILE A 509 25.22 7.78 0.72
N SER A 510 26.53 7.71 0.49
CA SER A 510 27.28 6.45 0.48
C SER A 510 27.33 5.77 1.85
N THR A 511 27.32 6.55 2.94
CA THR A 511 27.33 6.03 4.32
C THR A 511 25.93 5.74 4.87
N ALA A 512 24.87 6.16 4.17
CA ALA A 512 23.50 5.94 4.62
C ALA A 512 23.13 4.45 4.58
N PRO A 513 22.45 3.92 5.63
CA PRO A 513 21.96 2.55 5.62
C PRO A 513 21.01 2.29 4.45
N ARG A 514 21.24 1.19 3.72
CA ARG A 514 20.43 0.79 2.56
C ARG A 514 19.46 -0.35 2.87
N ILE A 515 18.39 -0.42 2.09
CA ILE A 515 17.54 -1.61 2.05
C ILE A 515 18.29 -2.77 1.36
N PRO A 516 18.02 -4.02 1.74
CA PRO A 516 18.51 -5.17 0.99
C PRO A 516 18.02 -5.12 -0.46
N ALA A 517 18.79 -5.72 -1.38
CA ALA A 517 18.34 -5.90 -2.76
C ALA A 517 17.02 -6.66 -2.79
N GLU A 518 16.07 -6.17 -3.59
CA GLU A 518 14.81 -6.84 -3.85
C GLU A 518 15.08 -8.13 -4.64
N ALA A 519 14.50 -9.24 -4.19
CA ALA A 519 14.51 -10.50 -4.92
C ALA A 519 13.09 -10.78 -5.40
N SER A 520 12.91 -10.97 -6.71
CA SER A 520 11.62 -11.26 -7.33
C SER A 520 11.66 -12.58 -8.10
N ALA A 521 10.48 -13.18 -8.25
CA ALA A 521 10.25 -14.27 -9.17
C ALA A 521 8.87 -14.04 -9.80
N GLU A 522 8.84 -13.92 -11.12
CA GLU A 522 7.63 -13.71 -11.91
C GLU A 522 7.33 -14.98 -12.69
N SER A 523 6.05 -15.33 -12.82
CA SER A 523 5.63 -16.55 -13.51
C SER A 523 4.33 -16.33 -14.25
N ASP A 524 4.31 -16.76 -15.50
CA ASP A 524 3.15 -16.85 -16.38
C ASP A 524 2.43 -18.21 -16.29
N GLN A 525 2.96 -19.14 -15.49
CA GLN A 525 2.49 -20.53 -15.41
C GLN A 525 1.19 -20.68 -14.60
N ALA A 526 0.73 -19.62 -13.91
CA ALA A 526 -0.48 -19.67 -13.10
C ALA A 526 -1.74 -19.83 -13.97
N ASN A 527 -2.31 -21.04 -14.02
CA ASN A 527 -3.54 -21.30 -14.76
C ASN A 527 -4.78 -20.87 -13.96
N ILE A 528 -5.13 -19.59 -14.05
CA ILE A 528 -6.29 -19.00 -13.38
C ILE A 528 -7.60 -19.69 -13.77
N LYS A 529 -7.75 -20.11 -15.05
CA LYS A 529 -8.95 -20.82 -15.52
C LYS A 529 -9.13 -22.16 -14.79
N ALA A 530 -8.05 -22.92 -14.61
CA ALA A 530 -8.07 -24.17 -13.86
C ALA A 530 -8.44 -23.96 -12.39
N ILE A 531 -7.87 -22.93 -11.74
CA ILE A 531 -8.19 -22.59 -10.34
C ILE A 531 -9.68 -22.22 -10.19
N ILE A 532 -10.23 -21.42 -11.10
CA ILE A 532 -11.66 -21.11 -11.13
C ILE A 532 -12.49 -22.37 -11.37
N GLY A 533 -12.06 -23.24 -12.27
CA GLY A 533 -12.71 -24.53 -12.57
C GLY A 533 -12.79 -25.42 -11.32
N LEU A 534 -11.66 -25.61 -10.63
CA LEU A 534 -11.59 -26.34 -9.37
C LEU A 534 -12.53 -25.74 -8.32
N ARG A 535 -12.52 -24.42 -8.14
CA ARG A 535 -13.43 -23.73 -7.23
C ARG A 535 -14.90 -24.02 -7.55
N LYS A 536 -15.29 -23.97 -8.84
CA LYS A 536 -16.66 -24.27 -9.27
C LYS A 536 -17.02 -25.74 -9.00
N LEU A 537 -16.09 -26.67 -9.22
CA LEU A 537 -16.29 -28.10 -8.95
C LEU A 537 -16.50 -28.37 -7.45
N LEU A 538 -15.66 -27.78 -6.59
CA LEU A 538 -15.80 -27.93 -5.14
C LEU A 538 -17.11 -27.32 -4.64
N LYS A 539 -17.50 -26.17 -5.16
CA LYS A 539 -18.80 -25.55 -4.84
C LYS A 539 -19.98 -26.45 -5.23
N ARG A 540 -19.93 -27.12 -6.39
CA ARG A 540 -20.98 -28.08 -6.79
C ARG A 540 -21.12 -29.28 -5.84
N ARG A 541 -20.04 -29.67 -5.15
CA ARG A 541 -20.07 -30.77 -4.17
C ARG A 541 -20.63 -30.35 -2.82
N SER A 542 -20.47 -29.08 -2.45
CA SER A 542 -21.10 -28.52 -1.25
C SER A 542 -21.23 -27.01 -1.37
N ASP A 543 -22.48 -26.52 -1.43
CA ASP A 543 -22.77 -25.09 -1.43
C ASP A 543 -22.48 -24.42 -0.08
N LEU A 544 -22.28 -25.21 0.98
CA LEU A 544 -21.84 -24.71 2.29
C LEU A 544 -20.36 -24.30 2.27
N LEU A 545 -19.56 -24.83 1.34
CA LEU A 545 -18.17 -24.46 1.17
C LEU A 545 -18.08 -23.11 0.44
N GLY A 546 -18.06 -22.03 1.22
CA GLY A 546 -17.86 -20.65 0.76
C GLY A 546 -16.45 -20.35 0.20
N LEU A 547 -15.79 -21.34 -0.40
CA LEU A 547 -14.37 -21.28 -0.79
C LEU A 547 -14.11 -20.17 -1.83
N THR A 548 -13.09 -19.38 -1.53
CA THR A 548 -12.48 -18.37 -2.39
C THR A 548 -11.25 -18.92 -3.10
N VAL A 549 -10.73 -18.17 -4.08
CA VAL A 549 -9.46 -18.52 -4.72
C VAL A 549 -8.31 -18.47 -3.70
N ASN A 550 -8.36 -17.52 -2.77
CA ASN A 550 -7.34 -17.39 -1.72
C ASN A 550 -7.30 -18.64 -0.84
N ASP A 551 -8.47 -19.19 -0.47
CA ASP A 551 -8.54 -20.42 0.33
C ASP A 551 -7.86 -21.60 -0.39
N LEU A 552 -8.07 -21.73 -1.71
CA LEU A 552 -7.42 -22.77 -2.51
C LEU A 552 -5.90 -22.58 -2.58
N LEU A 553 -5.44 -21.34 -2.78
CA LEU A 553 -4.01 -21.02 -2.83
C LEU A 553 -3.32 -21.26 -1.49
N VAL A 554 -4.02 -21.00 -0.38
CA VAL A 554 -3.56 -21.23 0.98
C VAL A 554 -3.39 -22.72 1.25
N LEU A 555 -4.41 -23.52 0.93
CA LEU A 555 -4.35 -24.96 1.09
C LEU A 555 -3.24 -25.57 0.23
N TYR A 556 -3.17 -25.17 -1.04
CA TYR A 556 -2.09 -25.59 -1.94
C TYR A 556 -0.71 -25.19 -1.40
N ARG A 557 -0.58 -23.99 -0.84
CA ARG A 557 0.69 -23.52 -0.27
C ARG A 557 1.11 -24.34 0.95
N GLY A 558 0.16 -24.72 1.83
CA GLY A 558 0.45 -25.61 2.95
C GLY A 558 0.97 -26.97 2.47
N LEU A 559 0.31 -27.57 1.47
CA LEU A 559 0.77 -28.80 0.83
C LEU A 559 2.16 -28.63 0.19
N HIS A 560 2.33 -27.60 -0.63
CA HIS A 560 3.59 -27.29 -1.31
C HIS A 560 4.73 -27.06 -0.31
N ALA A 561 4.51 -26.40 0.83
CA ALA A 561 5.56 -26.18 1.81
C ALA A 561 6.18 -27.49 2.34
N VAL A 562 5.36 -28.55 2.44
CA VAL A 562 5.80 -29.88 2.89
C VAL A 562 6.33 -30.72 1.73
N THR A 563 5.70 -30.67 0.56
CA THR A 563 6.05 -31.52 -0.60
C THR A 563 7.12 -30.92 -1.51
N TYR A 564 7.46 -29.64 -1.34
CA TYR A 564 8.44 -28.95 -2.18
C TYR A 564 9.81 -29.62 -2.11
N LYS A 565 10.30 -30.03 -3.28
CA LYS A 565 11.67 -30.50 -3.47
C LYS A 565 12.40 -29.48 -4.34
N PRO A 566 13.49 -28.85 -3.86
CA PRO A 566 14.30 -27.98 -4.68
C PRO A 566 14.88 -28.79 -5.85
N LYS A 567 14.97 -28.19 -7.04
CA LYS A 567 15.69 -28.80 -8.16
C LYS A 567 17.17 -28.97 -7.80
N LEU A 568 17.78 -30.08 -8.23
CA LEU A 568 19.21 -30.35 -8.01
C LEU A 568 20.10 -29.24 -8.57
N GLU A 569 19.71 -28.65 -9.70
CA GLU A 569 20.39 -27.51 -10.32
C GLU A 569 20.51 -26.31 -9.36
N LEU A 570 19.44 -25.97 -8.64
CA LEU A 570 19.45 -24.89 -7.65
C LEU A 570 20.41 -25.20 -6.49
N LEU A 571 20.37 -26.44 -5.99
CA LEU A 571 21.27 -26.87 -4.91
C LEU A 571 22.73 -26.80 -5.34
N SER A 572 23.04 -27.28 -6.55
CA SER A 572 24.38 -27.22 -7.13
C SER A 572 24.87 -25.78 -7.32
N ALA A 573 24.00 -24.88 -7.80
CA ALA A 573 24.31 -23.47 -7.96
C ALA A 573 24.61 -22.80 -6.60
N LEU A 574 23.80 -23.07 -5.57
CA LEU A 574 24.05 -22.55 -4.22
C LEU A 574 25.32 -23.11 -3.60
N GLU A 575 25.62 -24.39 -3.81
CA GLU A 575 26.87 -25.01 -3.37
C GLU A 575 28.09 -24.42 -4.06
N THR A 576 27.95 -24.04 -5.34
CA THR A 576 28.99 -23.30 -6.07
C THR A 576 29.18 -21.90 -5.49
N LEU A 577 28.09 -21.15 -5.28
CA LEU A 577 28.13 -19.82 -4.65
C LEU A 577 28.70 -19.85 -3.22
N LYS A 578 28.55 -20.97 -2.50
CA LYS A 578 29.12 -21.17 -1.16
C LYS A 578 30.66 -21.16 -1.16
N LYS A 579 31.28 -21.51 -2.30
CA LYS A 579 32.75 -21.56 -2.46
C LYS A 579 33.36 -20.18 -2.69
N HIS A 580 32.58 -19.19 -3.14
CA HIS A 580 33.06 -17.82 -3.37
C HIS A 580 32.93 -16.96 -2.11
N ALA A 581 34.01 -16.27 -1.72
CA ALA A 581 34.06 -15.47 -0.49
C ALA A 581 32.96 -14.40 -0.42
N ALA A 582 32.67 -13.72 -1.54
CA ALA A 582 31.66 -12.65 -1.60
C ALA A 582 30.22 -13.14 -1.36
N SER A 583 29.88 -14.36 -1.79
CA SER A 583 28.52 -14.92 -1.73
C SER A 583 28.35 -16.01 -0.66
N GLN A 584 29.43 -16.43 0.00
CA GLN A 584 29.43 -17.59 0.90
C GLN A 584 28.37 -17.49 2.00
N SER A 585 28.27 -16.34 2.66
CA SER A 585 27.32 -16.14 3.76
C SER A 585 25.86 -16.26 3.28
N ALA A 586 25.54 -15.64 2.15
CA ALA A 586 24.21 -15.70 1.54
C ALA A 586 23.87 -17.12 1.07
N ALA A 587 24.81 -17.80 0.42
CA ALA A 587 24.63 -19.17 -0.06
C ALA A 587 24.41 -20.17 1.09
N LYS A 588 25.19 -20.07 2.18
CA LYS A 588 24.96 -20.87 3.40
C LYS A 588 23.57 -20.61 3.96
N ALA A 589 23.17 -19.34 4.07
CA ALA A 589 21.86 -18.97 4.59
C ALA A 589 20.70 -19.52 3.72
N ALA A 590 20.85 -19.52 2.40
CA ALA A 590 19.88 -20.07 1.46
C ALA A 590 19.77 -21.60 1.57
N LEU A 591 20.90 -22.32 1.60
CA LEU A 591 20.93 -23.77 1.76
C LEU A 591 20.27 -24.22 3.06
N THR A 592 20.57 -23.55 4.18
CA THR A 592 19.92 -23.78 5.47
C THR A 592 18.41 -23.50 5.40
N ALA A 593 18.00 -22.41 4.74
CA ALA A 593 16.59 -22.08 4.60
C ALA A 593 15.84 -23.17 3.82
N ILE A 594 16.41 -23.70 2.74
CA ILE A 594 15.80 -24.77 1.93
C ILE A 594 15.64 -26.07 2.74
N THR A 595 16.64 -26.47 3.53
CA THR A 595 16.57 -27.70 4.36
C THR A 595 15.63 -27.57 5.54
N GLN A 596 15.58 -26.40 6.19
CA GLN A 596 14.63 -26.17 7.28
C GLN A 596 13.21 -26.06 6.74
N THR A 597 13.05 -25.45 5.54
CA THR A 597 11.94 -25.57 4.56
C THR A 597 10.79 -26.50 4.92
N SER A 598 11.12 -27.78 4.78
CA SER A 598 10.23 -28.94 4.80
C SER A 598 9.69 -29.32 6.18
N GLN A 599 10.22 -28.77 7.28
CA GLN A 599 9.89 -29.22 8.63
C GLN A 599 8.88 -28.35 9.39
N ILE A 600 8.49 -27.19 8.85
CA ILE A 600 7.63 -26.23 9.58
C ILE A 600 6.54 -25.73 8.62
N ASN A 601 5.29 -25.91 9.03
CA ASN A 601 4.15 -25.26 8.39
C ASN A 601 4.27 -23.73 8.59
N PRO A 602 4.56 -22.96 7.53
CA PRO A 602 4.80 -21.53 7.70
C PRO A 602 3.50 -20.81 8.07
N PRO A 603 3.49 -19.91 9.08
CA PRO A 603 2.35 -19.02 9.28
C PRO A 603 2.19 -18.14 8.02
N ILE A 604 0.99 -18.08 7.48
CA ILE A 604 0.67 -17.31 6.28
C ILE A 604 -0.05 -16.04 6.70
N LEU A 605 0.46 -14.89 6.26
CA LEU A 605 -0.23 -13.62 6.36
C LEU A 605 -1.09 -13.42 5.10
N ILE A 606 -2.42 -13.42 5.25
CA ILE A 606 -3.33 -12.95 4.20
C ILE A 606 -3.79 -11.54 4.52
N PRO A 607 -3.55 -10.57 3.62
CA PRO A 607 -4.32 -9.33 3.62
C PRO A 607 -5.73 -9.62 3.10
N ILE A 608 -6.74 -9.47 3.97
CA ILE A 608 -8.16 -9.59 3.59
C ILE A 608 -8.68 -8.23 3.16
N ASP A 609 -9.38 -8.18 2.03
CA ASP A 609 -10.11 -6.99 1.62
C ASP A 609 -11.22 -6.65 2.64
N ALA A 610 -10.94 -5.66 3.48
CA ALA A 610 -11.87 -5.11 4.46
C ALA A 610 -12.71 -3.97 3.89
N SER A 611 -12.42 -3.51 2.67
CA SER A 611 -13.07 -2.33 2.07
C SER A 611 -14.56 -2.53 1.83
N GLN A 612 -15.04 -3.78 1.68
CA GLN A 612 -16.48 -4.08 1.60
C GLN A 612 -17.22 -3.79 2.90
N HIS A 613 -16.56 -3.92 4.05
CA HIS A 613 -17.15 -3.63 5.36
C HIS A 613 -16.94 -2.16 5.74
N ASN A 614 -15.73 -1.65 5.54
CA ASN A 614 -15.42 -0.23 5.69
C ASN A 614 -14.32 0.14 4.68
N PRO A 615 -14.60 1.01 3.69
CA PRO A 615 -13.61 1.46 2.71
C PRO A 615 -12.33 2.00 3.34
N ALA A 616 -12.42 2.63 4.53
CA ALA A 616 -11.26 3.17 5.24
C ALA A 616 -10.30 2.10 5.78
N ASN A 617 -10.80 0.88 6.04
CA ASN A 617 -9.99 -0.20 6.61
C ASN A 617 -9.14 -0.92 5.56
N ARG A 618 -9.46 -0.79 4.25
CA ARG A 618 -8.78 -1.40 3.09
C ARG A 618 -8.38 -2.87 3.24
N LEU A 619 -7.32 -3.15 3.99
CA LEU A 619 -6.81 -4.48 4.28
C LEU A 619 -6.82 -4.79 5.77
N TYR A 620 -7.33 -5.97 6.13
CA TYR A 620 -7.18 -6.55 7.46
C TYR A 620 -6.17 -7.71 7.39
N PRO A 621 -5.00 -7.61 8.06
CA PRO A 621 -4.05 -8.70 8.08
C PRO A 621 -4.56 -9.85 8.96
N LEU A 622 -4.66 -11.06 8.40
CA LEU A 622 -4.84 -12.30 9.16
C LEU A 622 -3.60 -13.17 9.03
N VAL A 623 -3.13 -13.68 10.17
CA VAL A 623 -2.11 -14.73 10.23
C VAL A 623 -2.80 -16.03 10.60
N PHE A 624 -2.55 -17.10 9.85
CA PHE A 624 -3.04 -18.43 10.16
C PHE A 624 -1.97 -19.47 9.87
N GLU A 625 -2.05 -20.57 10.61
CA GLU A 625 -1.34 -21.80 10.30
C GLU A 625 -2.30 -22.71 9.53
N VAL A 626 -1.84 -23.34 8.46
CA VAL A 626 -2.67 -24.25 7.68
C VAL A 626 -2.86 -25.55 8.48
N PRO A 627 -4.08 -25.97 8.83
CA PRO A 627 -4.27 -27.16 9.67
C PRO A 627 -4.07 -28.46 8.87
N LEU A 628 -2.83 -28.73 8.44
CA LEU A 628 -2.47 -29.84 7.55
C LEU A 628 -2.67 -31.20 8.21
N ALA A 629 -2.39 -31.30 9.50
CA ALA A 629 -2.53 -32.55 10.26
C ALA A 629 -3.99 -32.82 10.64
N GLU A 630 -4.71 -31.79 11.07
CA GLU A 630 -6.11 -31.88 11.50
C GLU A 630 -7.05 -32.17 10.32
N LEU A 631 -6.69 -31.75 9.11
CA LEU A 631 -7.44 -32.02 7.89
C LEU A 631 -6.93 -33.23 7.10
N ASP A 632 -5.93 -33.96 7.62
CA ASP A 632 -5.31 -35.13 6.98
C ASP A 632 -4.88 -34.89 5.51
N LEU A 633 -4.55 -33.64 5.17
CA LEU A 633 -4.39 -33.22 3.77
C LEU A 633 -3.17 -33.85 3.09
N LEU A 634 -2.13 -34.17 3.86
CA LEU A 634 -0.90 -34.77 3.33
C LEU A 634 -1.12 -36.21 2.88
N ASN A 635 -1.83 -37.01 3.68
CA ASN A 635 -2.16 -38.38 3.32
C ASN A 635 -3.13 -38.40 2.14
N LEU A 636 -4.18 -37.56 2.17
CA LEU A 636 -5.11 -37.39 1.05
C LEU A 636 -4.39 -37.03 -0.25
N HIS A 637 -3.41 -36.13 -0.20
CA HIS A 637 -2.62 -35.77 -1.37
C HIS A 637 -1.80 -36.94 -1.92
N GLN A 638 -1.16 -37.73 -1.06
CA GLN A 638 -0.41 -38.93 -1.45
C GLN A 638 -1.29 -40.03 -2.05
N TYR A 639 -2.55 -40.16 -1.64
CA TYR A 639 -3.48 -41.12 -2.24
C TYR A 639 -4.00 -40.70 -3.63
N THR A 640 -3.88 -39.42 -3.98
CA THR A 640 -4.50 -38.84 -5.18
C THR A 640 -3.49 -38.59 -6.31
N VAL A 641 -2.20 -38.49 -5.98
CA VAL A 641 -1.06 -38.31 -6.91
C VAL A 641 -0.28 -39.60 -6.98
#